data_AF-A0A0N0BI46-F1
#
_entry.id   AF-A0A0N0BI46-F1
#
_cell.length_a   1.000
_cell.length_b   1.000
_cell.length_c   1.000
_cell.angle_alpha   90.00
_cell.angle_beta   90.00
_cell.angle_gamma   90.00
#
_symmetry.space_group_name_H-M   'P 1'
#
loop_
_entity.id
_entity.type
_entity.pdbx_description
1 polymer ?
#
loop_
_entity_poly.entity_id
_entity_poly.type
_entity_poly.pdbx_seq_one_letter_code
_entity_poly.pdbx_strand_id
1 'polypeptide(L)'
;MEWQKVLEIFTHQLKPIVKDKIKREDELMSCLWNDQNIKKLVCLWLDNHYDRRECKSIAKAQAFKKMGNKEFQAKNYNKSIESYTKCALYASINSCELPVAMANRSASLFYLGRYDDCIKDIQLAIKLNYPKQLQYKLYLRLLQCYLKLGKQQLAEEILTTVQKMIHDSDYIVPSMKDRIYNEELGRHVVANKCIKKGDILFMEKPVGFVLLSHDTLSLCPHCICSNTDIPVPCTTCINNFYCNDYCLTEAWSSYHCWECPGSQMELWKEIGIGHLALKVLLTCTTTTDKVKFNEMQNLVTNFDKLSMDDLRIYGITAIMLTIYLSKYTDFFETNNLEDCLMSKFSDNSFNMNFNILTSNDKQLYVSSLLLRYILQLIGNGHAITKSNTLLSNDSSMNEQDIVATGVYPSASMMNHSCDPNIINIFMNQYLIVRASKDIAKDEEILNCYGPHYRYMTTEDRQKILKSQYCFTCKCTACTLPRLQYFMERFNAIKCMKCNGPVYNTIDSIHCLNCDKTQNYSRNEIIKAKELFEAAQISINLGKTDEALDKLKKCLRIRRRVLYKYNEDITNTLNLMGEVYKIMGQWIDSITCLENALAAVRERFGSYSIEFLNQLNDLTDVCLIYLGKELNININIYKKILKKTQNYLNQLEKIASFNYGSWNKIYEDIKQKQKKMTVIEHKI
;
A
#
# COMPACT_ATOMS: atom_id res chain seq x y z
N MET A 1 8.05 -24.43 -14.31
CA MET A 1 9.35 -23.75 -14.25
C MET A 1 9.04 -22.30 -13.94
N GLU A 2 9.63 -21.72 -12.89
CA GLU A 2 9.40 -20.31 -12.52
C GLU A 2 9.84 -19.37 -13.64
N TRP A 3 9.16 -18.23 -13.80
CA TRP A 3 9.45 -17.29 -14.89
C TRP A 3 10.90 -16.75 -14.85
N GLN A 4 11.43 -16.52 -13.65
CA GLN A 4 12.81 -16.04 -13.48
C GLN A 4 13.86 -17.00 -14.07
N LYS A 5 13.68 -18.31 -13.87
CA LYS A 5 14.54 -19.34 -14.48
C LYS A 5 14.43 -19.34 -16.01
N VAL A 6 13.25 -19.04 -16.54
CA VAL A 6 13.06 -18.90 -17.99
C VAL A 6 13.86 -17.69 -18.52
N LEU A 7 13.81 -16.56 -17.82
CA LEU A 7 14.57 -15.35 -18.16
C LEU A 7 16.10 -15.58 -18.09
N GLU A 8 16.59 -16.31 -17.07
CA GLU A 8 18.00 -16.70 -16.95
C GLU A 8 18.46 -17.56 -18.14
N ILE A 9 17.64 -18.53 -18.56
CA ILE A 9 17.94 -19.35 -19.75
C ILE A 9 18.02 -18.48 -21.01
N PHE A 10 17.08 -17.56 -21.19
CA PHE A 10 17.09 -16.66 -22.35
C PHE A 10 18.30 -15.74 -22.37
N THR A 11 18.66 -15.13 -21.23
CA THR A 11 19.81 -14.21 -21.15
C THR A 11 21.12 -14.91 -21.50
N HIS A 12 21.28 -16.20 -21.20
CA HIS A 12 22.46 -16.98 -21.59
C HIS A 12 22.45 -17.48 -23.05
N GLN A 13 21.28 -17.68 -23.65
CA GLN A 13 21.15 -18.27 -25.00
C GLN A 13 20.99 -17.24 -26.13
N LEU A 14 20.64 -16.00 -25.81
CA LEU A 14 20.43 -14.97 -26.82
C LEU A 14 21.75 -14.43 -27.37
N LYS A 15 21.81 -14.25 -28.70
CA LYS A 15 22.95 -13.58 -29.34
C LYS A 15 23.11 -12.17 -28.77
N PRO A 16 24.35 -11.69 -28.55
CA PRO A 16 24.57 -10.34 -28.08
C PRO A 16 24.00 -9.33 -29.08
N ILE A 17 22.94 -8.64 -28.67
CA ILE A 17 22.40 -7.46 -29.35
C ILE A 17 23.33 -6.28 -29.04
N VAL A 18 23.89 -5.65 -30.08
CA VAL A 18 24.78 -4.49 -29.95
C VAL A 18 23.95 -3.24 -29.60
N LYS A 19 24.20 -2.65 -28.42
CA LYS A 19 23.44 -1.49 -27.89
C LYS A 19 23.45 -0.28 -28.83
N ASP A 20 24.56 -0.03 -29.52
CA ASP A 20 24.78 1.18 -30.33
C ASP A 20 23.81 1.35 -31.51
N LYS A 21 23.01 0.33 -31.83
CA LYS A 21 22.01 0.35 -32.92
C LYS A 21 20.56 0.46 -32.46
N ILE A 22 20.27 0.43 -31.15
CA ILE A 22 18.90 0.47 -30.62
C ILE A 22 18.72 1.75 -29.83
N LYS A 23 17.87 2.64 -30.34
CA LYS A 23 17.59 3.95 -29.73
C LYS A 23 16.14 4.08 -29.26
N ARG A 24 15.26 3.15 -29.64
CA ARG A 24 13.83 3.22 -29.36
C ARG A 24 13.26 1.87 -28.94
N GLU A 25 12.13 1.90 -28.22
CA GLU A 25 11.47 0.69 -27.73
C GLU A 25 11.02 -0.25 -28.85
N ASP A 26 10.51 0.30 -29.96
CA ASP A 26 10.01 -0.43 -31.12
C ASP A 26 11.13 -1.17 -31.89
N GLU A 27 12.32 -0.58 -31.96
CA GLU A 27 13.51 -1.20 -32.56
C GLU A 27 13.96 -2.44 -31.78
N LEU A 28 13.98 -2.33 -30.45
CA LEU A 28 14.30 -3.45 -29.57
C LEU A 28 13.26 -4.57 -29.73
N MET A 29 11.98 -4.20 -29.70
CA MET A 29 10.91 -5.18 -29.81
C MET A 29 10.88 -5.84 -31.18
N SER A 30 11.16 -5.11 -32.27
CA SER A 30 11.29 -5.70 -33.60
C SER A 30 12.41 -6.75 -33.66
N CYS A 31 13.52 -6.53 -32.95
CA CYS A 31 14.61 -7.50 -32.86
C CYS A 31 14.20 -8.76 -32.07
N LEU A 32 13.64 -8.57 -30.88
CA LEU A 32 13.26 -9.67 -29.99
C LEU A 32 12.06 -10.47 -30.54
N TRP A 33 11.07 -9.80 -31.12
CA TRP A 33 9.86 -10.41 -31.65
C TRP A 33 10.14 -11.35 -32.83
N ASN A 34 11.17 -11.07 -33.62
CA ASN A 34 11.55 -11.90 -34.76
C ASN A 34 12.36 -13.15 -34.37
N ASP A 35 12.76 -13.28 -33.10
CA ASP A 35 13.43 -14.48 -32.61
C ASP A 35 12.43 -15.62 -32.37
N GLN A 36 12.48 -16.63 -33.23
CA GLN A 36 11.61 -17.81 -33.17
C GLN A 36 11.85 -18.68 -31.93
N ASN A 37 13.06 -18.69 -31.38
CA ASN A 37 13.37 -19.46 -30.18
C ASN A 37 12.68 -18.84 -28.96
N ILE A 38 12.70 -17.51 -28.85
CA ILE A 38 11.97 -16.79 -27.79
C ILE A 38 10.49 -17.16 -27.83
N LYS A 39 9.85 -16.98 -28.99
CA LYS A 39 8.42 -17.27 -29.17
C LYS A 39 8.09 -18.72 -28.82
N LYS A 40 8.86 -19.69 -29.33
CA LYS A 40 8.63 -21.12 -29.09
C LYS A 40 8.72 -21.46 -27.59
N LEU A 41 9.76 -21.01 -26.90
CA LEU A 41 9.98 -21.30 -25.49
C LEU A 41 8.92 -20.63 -24.60
N VAL A 42 8.56 -19.37 -24.90
CA VAL A 42 7.47 -18.67 -24.21
C VAL A 42 6.13 -19.39 -24.40
N CYS A 43 5.81 -19.83 -25.62
CA CYS A 43 4.61 -20.62 -25.89
C CYS A 43 4.58 -21.91 -25.08
N LEU A 44 5.68 -22.68 -25.06
CA LEU A 44 5.77 -23.91 -24.27
C LEU A 44 5.56 -23.67 -22.76
N TRP A 45 6.13 -22.57 -22.25
CA TRP A 45 5.95 -22.18 -20.86
C TRP A 45 4.48 -21.84 -20.55
N LEU A 46 3.83 -21.02 -21.39
CA LEU A 46 2.43 -20.67 -21.26
C LEU A 46 1.50 -21.88 -21.39
N ASP A 47 1.76 -22.79 -22.35
CA ASP A 47 0.97 -24.01 -22.55
C ASP A 47 1.00 -24.91 -21.30
N ASN A 48 2.18 -25.09 -20.71
CA ASN A 48 2.30 -25.86 -19.47
C ASN A 48 1.55 -25.22 -18.28
N HIS A 49 1.48 -23.88 -18.20
CA HIS A 49 0.67 -23.20 -17.20
C HIS A 49 -0.82 -23.30 -17.50
N TYR A 50 -1.19 -23.21 -18.77
CA TYR A 50 -2.56 -23.38 -19.23
C TYR A 50 -3.08 -24.77 -18.87
N ASP A 51 -2.35 -25.84 -19.16
CA ASP A 51 -2.80 -27.21 -18.91
C ASP A 51 -2.99 -27.55 -17.42
N ARG A 52 -2.32 -26.82 -16.52
CA ARG A 52 -2.39 -27.01 -15.06
C ARG A 52 -3.43 -26.12 -14.37
N ARG A 53 -4.13 -25.28 -15.13
CA ARG A 53 -5.05 -24.29 -14.58
C ARG A 53 -6.17 -24.93 -13.75
N GLU A 54 -6.49 -24.33 -12.62
CA GLU A 54 -7.69 -24.69 -11.87
C GLU A 54 -8.93 -23.94 -12.39
N CYS A 55 -10.02 -24.67 -12.53
CA CYS A 55 -11.29 -24.16 -13.08
C CYS A 55 -12.44 -24.35 -12.08
N LYS A 56 -13.55 -23.66 -12.36
CA LYS A 56 -14.84 -23.93 -11.72
C LYS A 56 -15.14 -25.43 -11.79
N SER A 57 -15.67 -26.00 -10.72
CA SER A 57 -15.99 -27.42 -10.60
C SER A 57 -17.28 -27.61 -9.82
N ILE A 58 -18.32 -28.08 -10.52
CA ILE A 58 -19.63 -28.37 -9.92
C ILE A 58 -19.48 -29.36 -8.76
N ALA A 59 -18.64 -30.39 -8.90
CA ALA A 59 -18.39 -31.38 -7.85
C ALA A 59 -17.77 -30.74 -6.59
N LYS A 60 -16.73 -29.90 -6.73
CA LYS A 60 -16.13 -29.16 -5.61
C LYS A 60 -17.15 -28.19 -4.99
N ALA A 61 -17.92 -27.46 -5.81
CA ALA A 61 -18.96 -26.54 -5.34
C ALA A 61 -20.03 -27.27 -4.50
N GLN A 62 -20.53 -28.41 -4.98
CA GLN A 62 -21.52 -29.22 -4.27
C GLN A 62 -20.97 -29.81 -2.96
N ALA A 63 -19.69 -30.19 -2.92
CA ALA A 63 -19.03 -30.63 -1.70
C ALA A 63 -18.98 -29.52 -0.64
N PHE A 64 -18.56 -28.30 -1.03
CA PHE A 64 -18.55 -27.15 -0.13
C PHE A 64 -19.96 -26.69 0.28
N LYS A 65 -20.96 -26.80 -0.60
CA LYS A 65 -22.37 -26.58 -0.26
C LYS A 65 -22.85 -27.53 0.85
N LYS A 66 -22.54 -28.83 0.73
CA LYS A 66 -22.88 -29.83 1.75
C LYS A 66 -22.20 -29.52 3.08
N MET A 67 -20.92 -29.12 3.04
CA MET A 67 -20.18 -28.71 4.23
C MET A 67 -20.78 -27.47 4.89
N GLY A 68 -21.12 -26.43 4.09
CA GLY A 68 -21.79 -25.23 4.60
C GLY A 68 -23.16 -25.53 5.22
N ASN A 69 -23.96 -26.40 4.61
CA ASN A 69 -25.24 -26.84 5.15
C ASN A 69 -25.08 -27.55 6.50
N LYS A 70 -24.06 -28.42 6.64
CA LYS A 70 -23.73 -29.12 7.88
C LYS A 70 -23.33 -28.15 8.99
N GLU A 71 -22.44 -27.20 8.71
CA GLU A 71 -22.02 -26.18 9.68
C GLU A 71 -23.18 -25.25 10.07
N PHE A 72 -24.04 -24.90 9.13
CA PHE A 72 -25.22 -24.08 9.38
C PHE A 72 -26.22 -24.80 10.31
N GLN A 73 -26.47 -26.10 10.09
CA GLN A 73 -27.31 -26.92 10.98
C GLN A 73 -26.71 -27.04 12.38
N ALA A 74 -25.38 -27.10 12.48
CA ALA A 74 -24.66 -27.08 13.76
C ALA A 74 -24.61 -25.68 14.43
N LYS A 75 -25.23 -24.64 13.83
CA LYS A 75 -25.18 -23.23 14.26
C LYS A 75 -23.78 -22.61 14.27
N ASN A 76 -22.83 -23.21 13.56
CA ASN A 76 -21.47 -22.68 13.37
C ASN A 76 -21.45 -21.68 12.22
N TYR A 77 -22.12 -20.54 12.37
CA TYR A 77 -22.41 -19.62 11.26
C TYR A 77 -21.16 -19.03 10.58
N ASN A 78 -20.05 -18.81 11.31
CA ASN A 78 -18.80 -18.35 10.69
C ASN A 78 -18.21 -19.41 9.74
N LYS A 79 -18.16 -20.68 10.15
CA LYS A 79 -17.68 -21.80 9.32
C LYS A 79 -18.61 -22.08 8.14
N SER A 80 -19.92 -21.87 8.31
CA SER A 80 -20.86 -22.00 7.19
C SER A 80 -20.64 -20.90 6.15
N ILE A 81 -20.34 -19.66 6.56
CA ILE A 81 -19.98 -18.57 5.63
C ILE A 81 -18.73 -18.91 4.82
N GLU A 82 -17.67 -19.40 5.46
CA GLU A 82 -16.44 -19.83 4.76
C GLU A 82 -16.75 -20.92 3.72
N SER A 83 -17.53 -21.92 4.13
CA SER A 83 -17.89 -23.05 3.26
C SER A 83 -18.79 -22.62 2.09
N TYR A 84 -19.77 -21.74 2.31
CA TYR A 84 -20.59 -21.21 1.22
C TYR A 84 -19.81 -20.28 0.29
N THR A 85 -18.81 -19.56 0.82
CA THR A 85 -17.89 -18.76 0.01
C THR A 85 -17.02 -19.66 -0.88
N LYS A 86 -16.51 -20.78 -0.36
CA LYS A 86 -15.83 -21.81 -1.17
C LYS A 86 -16.78 -22.48 -2.17
N CYS A 87 -18.05 -22.69 -1.84
CA CYS A 87 -19.04 -23.18 -2.80
C CYS A 87 -19.20 -22.22 -3.98
N ALA A 88 -19.37 -20.93 -3.68
CA ALA A 88 -19.51 -19.88 -4.68
C ALA A 88 -18.27 -19.74 -5.57
N LEU A 89 -17.07 -19.96 -5.00
CA LEU A 89 -15.83 -20.01 -5.76
C LEU A 89 -15.84 -21.06 -6.85
N TYR A 90 -16.25 -22.28 -6.54
CA TYR A 90 -16.17 -23.38 -7.50
C TYR A 90 -17.40 -23.46 -8.41
N ALA A 91 -18.49 -22.76 -8.09
CA ALA A 91 -19.69 -22.75 -8.91
C ALA A 91 -19.47 -21.95 -10.21
N SER A 92 -19.88 -22.52 -11.35
CA SER A 92 -19.90 -21.81 -12.63
C SER A 92 -21.15 -20.93 -12.72
N ILE A 93 -21.11 -19.87 -13.52
CA ILE A 93 -22.26 -18.95 -13.70
C ILE A 93 -23.55 -19.63 -14.17
N ASN A 94 -23.42 -20.70 -14.97
CA ASN A 94 -24.55 -21.45 -15.50
C ASN A 94 -25.11 -22.48 -14.51
N SER A 95 -24.53 -22.61 -13.32
CA SER A 95 -24.94 -23.62 -12.34
C SER A 95 -25.83 -23.01 -11.26
N CYS A 96 -26.83 -23.77 -10.82
CA CYS A 96 -27.74 -23.31 -9.77
C CYS A 96 -27.04 -23.19 -8.40
N GLU A 97 -25.85 -23.75 -8.25
CA GLU A 97 -25.05 -23.70 -7.02
C GLU A 97 -24.61 -22.29 -6.65
N LEU A 98 -24.27 -21.42 -7.61
CA LEU A 98 -23.78 -20.07 -7.32
C LEU A 98 -24.84 -19.20 -6.62
N PRO A 99 -26.04 -18.97 -7.20
CA PRO A 99 -27.08 -18.21 -6.52
C PRO A 99 -27.57 -18.90 -5.23
N VAL A 100 -27.55 -20.24 -5.17
CA VAL A 100 -27.88 -21.00 -3.94
C VAL A 100 -26.83 -20.79 -2.85
N ALA A 101 -25.55 -20.69 -3.20
CA ALA A 101 -24.49 -20.41 -2.24
C ALA A 101 -24.66 -19.02 -1.62
N MET A 102 -24.96 -18.00 -2.43
CA MET A 102 -25.24 -16.63 -1.95
C MET A 102 -26.50 -16.60 -1.06
N ALA A 103 -27.56 -17.29 -1.47
CA ALA A 103 -28.80 -17.43 -0.70
C ALA A 103 -28.60 -18.16 0.65
N ASN A 104 -27.70 -19.14 0.71
CA ASN A 104 -27.40 -19.86 1.95
C ASN A 104 -26.40 -19.08 2.84
N ARG A 105 -25.47 -18.33 2.24
CA ARG A 105 -24.53 -17.46 2.96
C ARG A 105 -25.27 -16.30 3.64
N SER A 106 -26.21 -15.63 2.96
CA SER A 106 -27.10 -14.62 3.59
C SER A 106 -27.86 -15.16 4.80
N ALA A 107 -28.27 -16.44 4.80
CA ALA A 107 -28.92 -17.03 5.96
C ALA A 107 -28.01 -17.05 7.18
N SER A 108 -26.73 -17.41 6.98
CA SER A 108 -25.72 -17.47 8.05
C SER A 108 -25.44 -16.07 8.60
N LEU A 109 -25.32 -15.08 7.72
CA LEU A 109 -25.11 -13.67 8.07
C LEU A 109 -26.27 -13.09 8.89
N PHE A 110 -27.51 -13.44 8.53
CA PHE A 110 -28.70 -13.02 9.28
C PHE A 110 -28.65 -13.48 10.74
N TYR A 111 -28.30 -14.75 10.99
CA TYR A 111 -28.22 -15.28 12.36
C TYR A 111 -27.05 -14.71 13.17
N LEU A 112 -26.01 -14.20 12.51
CA LEU A 112 -24.91 -13.46 13.16
C LEU A 112 -25.23 -11.98 13.41
N GLY A 113 -26.43 -11.51 13.07
CA GLY A 113 -26.80 -10.10 13.20
C GLY A 113 -26.13 -9.17 12.19
N ARG A 114 -25.46 -9.73 11.17
CA ARG A 114 -24.81 -8.98 10.09
C ARG A 114 -25.83 -8.62 9.01
N TYR A 115 -26.75 -7.72 9.33
CA TYR A 115 -27.93 -7.45 8.51
C TYR A 115 -27.62 -6.74 7.18
N ASP A 116 -26.81 -5.67 7.17
CA ASP A 116 -26.42 -4.98 5.92
C ASP A 116 -25.68 -5.91 4.95
N ASP A 117 -24.97 -6.88 5.51
CA ASP A 117 -24.24 -7.90 4.78
C ASP A 117 -25.17 -8.96 4.19
N CYS A 118 -26.08 -9.50 4.99
CA CYS A 118 -27.15 -10.37 4.53
C CYS A 118 -27.92 -9.77 3.33
N ILE A 119 -28.18 -8.46 3.36
CA ILE A 119 -28.86 -7.72 2.28
C ILE A 119 -28.10 -7.82 0.95
N LYS A 120 -26.78 -7.61 0.95
CA LYS A 120 -25.95 -7.68 -0.26
C LYS A 120 -25.98 -9.06 -0.91
N ASP A 121 -25.86 -10.13 -0.09
CA ASP A 121 -25.91 -11.50 -0.60
C ASP A 121 -27.28 -11.87 -1.18
N ILE A 122 -28.36 -11.36 -0.58
CA ILE A 122 -29.71 -11.52 -1.12
C ILE A 122 -29.84 -10.86 -2.49
N GLN A 123 -29.41 -9.60 -2.60
CA GLN A 123 -29.46 -8.85 -3.86
C GLN A 123 -28.65 -9.54 -4.95
N LEU A 124 -27.44 -10.02 -4.62
CA LEU A 124 -26.59 -10.76 -5.53
C LEU A 124 -27.21 -12.10 -5.96
N ALA A 125 -27.78 -12.87 -5.02
CA ALA A 125 -28.47 -14.12 -5.35
C ALA A 125 -29.61 -13.89 -6.35
N ILE A 126 -30.40 -12.83 -6.15
CA ILE A 126 -31.49 -12.44 -7.06
C ILE A 126 -30.93 -12.07 -8.44
N LYS A 127 -29.88 -11.24 -8.50
CA LYS A 127 -29.21 -10.87 -9.76
C LYS A 127 -28.69 -12.09 -10.53
N LEU A 128 -28.17 -13.09 -9.81
CA LEU A 128 -27.64 -14.34 -10.36
C LEU A 128 -28.72 -15.38 -10.68
N ASN A 129 -29.98 -14.96 -10.88
CA ASN A 129 -31.10 -15.83 -11.22
C ASN A 129 -31.39 -16.94 -10.18
N TYR A 130 -31.35 -16.62 -8.89
CA TYR A 130 -31.86 -17.54 -7.86
C TYR A 130 -33.28 -18.02 -8.22
N PRO A 131 -33.62 -19.32 -8.04
CA PRO A 131 -34.86 -19.89 -8.56
C PRO A 131 -36.08 -19.05 -8.17
N LYS A 132 -36.85 -18.59 -9.16
CA LYS A 132 -37.95 -17.62 -8.99
C LYS A 132 -38.96 -18.07 -7.94
N GLN A 133 -39.29 -19.36 -7.91
CA GLN A 133 -40.19 -19.98 -6.94
C GLN A 133 -39.66 -19.97 -5.49
N LEU A 134 -38.38 -19.64 -5.27
CA LEU A 134 -37.75 -19.55 -3.95
C LEU A 134 -37.36 -18.12 -3.56
N GLN A 135 -37.43 -17.14 -4.49
CA GLN A 135 -36.99 -15.76 -4.24
C GLN A 135 -37.75 -15.08 -3.09
N TYR A 136 -39.01 -15.46 -2.85
CA TYR A 136 -39.80 -14.95 -1.71
C TYR A 136 -39.08 -15.15 -0.36
N LYS A 137 -38.29 -16.22 -0.21
CA LYS A 137 -37.50 -16.48 1.02
C LYS A 137 -36.40 -15.45 1.22
N LEU A 138 -35.82 -14.94 0.13
CA LEU A 138 -34.80 -13.91 0.17
C LEU A 138 -35.42 -12.55 0.47
N TYR A 139 -36.54 -12.20 -0.16
CA TYR A 139 -37.27 -10.96 0.14
C TYR A 139 -37.78 -10.91 1.57
N LEU A 140 -38.27 -12.02 2.14
CA LEU A 140 -38.65 -12.08 3.55
C LEU A 140 -37.46 -11.85 4.48
N ARG A 141 -36.29 -12.43 4.18
CA ARG A 141 -35.06 -12.20 4.95
C ARG A 141 -34.56 -10.76 4.81
N LEU A 142 -34.66 -10.18 3.62
CA LEU A 142 -34.33 -8.79 3.32
C LEU A 142 -35.20 -7.81 4.11
N LEU A 143 -36.51 -8.05 4.15
CA LEU A 143 -37.47 -7.31 4.96
C LEU A 143 -37.10 -7.38 6.45
N GLN A 144 -36.81 -8.58 6.95
CA GLN A 144 -36.39 -8.78 8.34
C GLN A 144 -35.08 -8.04 8.67
N CYS A 145 -34.11 -8.02 7.75
CA CYS A 145 -32.89 -7.23 7.91
C CYS A 145 -33.19 -5.73 8.07
N TYR A 146 -34.04 -5.16 7.20
CA TYR A 146 -34.37 -3.74 7.27
C TYR A 146 -35.11 -3.36 8.54
N LEU A 147 -36.06 -4.20 8.99
CA LEU A 147 -36.73 -4.02 10.28
C LEU A 147 -35.74 -4.07 11.45
N LYS A 148 -34.79 -5.02 11.43
CA LYS A 148 -33.76 -5.14 12.48
C LYS A 148 -32.76 -3.97 12.49
N LEU A 149 -32.57 -3.30 11.36
CA LEU A 149 -31.75 -2.10 11.23
C LEU A 149 -32.52 -0.80 11.54
N GLY A 150 -33.80 -0.88 11.90
CA GLY A 150 -34.66 0.31 12.11
C GLY A 150 -34.96 1.10 10.84
N LYS A 151 -34.69 0.53 9.66
CA LYS A 151 -34.90 1.18 8.36
C LYS A 151 -36.33 0.90 7.88
N GLN A 152 -37.31 1.47 8.59
CA GLN A 152 -38.73 1.16 8.38
C GLN A 152 -39.24 1.54 6.98
N GLN A 153 -38.79 2.67 6.44
CA GLN A 153 -39.07 3.06 5.05
C GLN A 153 -38.56 2.04 4.03
N LEU A 154 -37.32 1.55 4.17
CA LEU A 154 -36.78 0.51 3.27
C LEU A 154 -37.51 -0.83 3.42
N ALA A 155 -37.98 -1.17 4.63
CA ALA A 155 -38.80 -2.36 4.83
C ALA A 155 -40.15 -2.24 4.11
N GLU A 156 -40.79 -1.08 4.19
CA GLU A 156 -42.02 -0.75 3.44
C GLU A 156 -41.76 -0.72 1.93
N GLU A 157 -40.62 -0.20 1.47
CA GLU A 157 -40.19 -0.23 0.07
C GLU A 157 -39.95 -1.65 -0.43
N ILE A 158 -39.41 -2.58 0.36
CA ILE A 158 -39.26 -3.99 -0.03
C ILE A 158 -40.61 -4.72 -0.04
N LEU A 159 -41.49 -4.41 0.91
CA LEU A 159 -42.87 -4.88 0.88
C LEU A 159 -43.56 -4.39 -0.41
N THR A 160 -43.28 -3.14 -0.78
CA THR A 160 -43.72 -2.51 -2.02
C THR A 160 -42.98 -3.06 -3.24
N THR A 161 -41.73 -3.52 -3.13
CA THR A 161 -40.92 -4.12 -4.22
C THR A 161 -41.36 -5.55 -4.51
N VAL A 162 -41.76 -6.32 -3.48
CA VAL A 162 -42.50 -7.57 -3.65
C VAL A 162 -43.82 -7.31 -4.40
N GLN A 163 -44.44 -6.14 -4.19
CA GLN A 163 -45.63 -5.68 -4.92
C GLN A 163 -45.32 -5.01 -6.28
N LYS A 164 -44.09 -4.51 -6.48
CA LYS A 164 -43.59 -3.74 -7.62
C LYS A 164 -42.37 -4.41 -8.28
N MET A 165 -42.34 -5.74 -8.43
CA MET A 165 -41.49 -6.38 -9.46
C MET A 165 -42.04 -6.07 -10.88
N ILE A 166 -42.42 -4.81 -11.08
CA ILE A 166 -43.09 -4.09 -12.16
C ILE A 166 -42.29 -2.76 -12.27
N HIS A 167 -41.18 -2.79 -13.05
CA HIS A 167 -40.40 -1.70 -13.70
C HIS A 167 -39.40 -0.76 -12.96
N ASP A 168 -38.12 -0.84 -13.38
CA ASP A 168 -37.01 0.10 -13.85
C ASP A 168 -36.90 1.58 -13.39
N SER A 169 -35.80 2.37 -13.45
CA SER A 169 -34.30 2.33 -13.71
C SER A 169 -33.67 3.72 -13.30
N ASP A 170 -32.40 3.85 -12.82
CA ASP A 170 -31.11 4.38 -13.43
C ASP A 170 -30.59 5.83 -13.09
N TYR A 171 -29.23 5.99 -13.12
CA TYR A 171 -28.34 7.14 -13.54
C TYR A 171 -27.23 7.82 -12.63
N ILE A 172 -26.23 8.45 -13.30
CA ILE A 172 -24.75 8.75 -13.07
C ILE A 172 -24.37 10.27 -12.91
N VAL A 173 -23.10 10.66 -12.53
CA VAL A 173 -22.45 12.03 -12.71
C VAL A 173 -20.86 12.02 -12.89
N PRO A 174 -20.16 13.04 -13.52
CA PRO A 174 -18.71 13.04 -13.96
C PRO A 174 -17.71 14.12 -13.37
N SER A 175 -16.53 14.34 -14.05
CA SER A 175 -15.17 14.88 -13.65
C SER A 175 -14.64 16.22 -14.26
N MET A 176 -13.39 16.70 -13.95
CA MET A 176 -12.53 17.67 -14.73
C MET A 176 -11.00 17.79 -14.33
N LYS A 177 -10.14 18.54 -15.10
CA LYS A 177 -8.61 18.51 -15.24
C LYS A 177 -7.84 19.88 -15.41
N ASP A 178 -6.46 19.92 -15.31
CA ASP A 178 -5.41 20.53 -16.23
C ASP A 178 -3.94 20.76 -15.64
N ARG A 179 -2.84 20.84 -16.48
CA ARG A 179 -1.35 20.90 -16.13
C ARG A 179 -0.41 21.73 -17.10
N ILE A 180 0.89 22.03 -16.73
CA ILE A 180 1.95 22.86 -17.46
C ILE A 180 3.43 22.26 -17.39
N TYR A 181 4.42 22.64 -18.27
CA TYR A 181 5.83 22.07 -18.51
C TYR A 181 7.05 23.09 -18.48
N ASN A 182 8.33 22.64 -18.31
CA ASN A 182 9.65 23.40 -18.38
C ASN A 182 10.88 22.53 -18.85
N GLU A 183 11.99 23.13 -19.35
CA GLU A 183 13.16 22.47 -19.99
C GLU A 183 14.37 22.06 -19.10
N GLU A 184 14.72 22.71 -17.97
CA GLU A 184 15.92 22.35 -17.17
C GLU A 184 15.68 21.23 -16.15
N LEU A 185 14.46 21.17 -15.62
CA LEU A 185 14.03 20.20 -14.62
C LEU A 185 13.25 19.03 -15.23
N GLY A 186 13.12 19.03 -16.57
CA GLY A 186 12.02 18.35 -17.24
C GLY A 186 10.67 18.87 -16.75
N ARG A 187 9.64 18.01 -16.79
CA ARG A 187 8.33 18.34 -16.22
C ARG A 187 8.46 18.58 -14.72
N HIS A 188 8.02 19.75 -14.26
CA HIS A 188 7.87 20.06 -12.85
C HIS A 188 6.50 20.67 -12.58
N VAL A 189 6.04 20.58 -11.33
CA VAL A 189 4.75 21.10 -10.89
C VAL A 189 5.02 22.24 -9.93
N VAL A 190 4.45 23.42 -10.17
CA VAL A 190 4.52 24.57 -9.25
C VAL A 190 3.16 24.91 -8.68
N ALA A 191 3.15 25.49 -7.49
CA ALA A 191 1.93 25.99 -6.88
C ALA A 191 1.46 27.27 -7.59
N ASN A 192 0.26 27.27 -8.18
CA ASN A 192 -0.29 28.47 -8.83
C ASN A 192 -0.79 29.55 -7.84
N LYS A 193 -0.80 29.24 -6.55
CA LYS A 193 -1.19 30.09 -5.42
C LYS A 193 -0.46 29.65 -4.16
N CYS A 194 -0.48 30.45 -3.10
CA CYS A 194 -0.01 30.00 -1.80
C CYS A 194 -0.88 28.85 -1.27
N ILE A 195 -0.25 27.78 -0.79
CA ILE A 195 -0.89 26.59 -0.23
C ILE A 195 -0.45 26.47 1.23
N LYS A 196 -1.40 26.21 2.14
CA LYS A 196 -1.10 26.05 3.56
C LYS A 196 -0.82 24.60 3.91
N LYS A 197 0.06 24.39 4.90
CA LYS A 197 0.31 23.07 5.46
C LYS A 197 -1.01 22.41 5.86
N GLY A 198 -1.25 21.20 5.36
CA GLY A 198 -2.47 20.43 5.59
C GLY A 198 -3.49 20.46 4.45
N ASP A 199 -3.38 21.42 3.54
CA ASP A 199 -4.25 21.52 2.37
C ASP A 199 -4.10 20.29 1.46
N ILE A 200 -5.22 19.80 0.93
CA ILE A 200 -5.23 18.75 -0.09
C ILE A 200 -5.01 19.42 -1.45
N LEU A 201 -3.99 18.99 -2.17
CA LEU A 201 -3.67 19.50 -3.51
C LEU A 201 -4.59 18.86 -4.54
N PHE A 202 -4.63 17.52 -4.55
CA PHE A 202 -5.51 16.75 -5.41
C PHE A 202 -5.72 15.32 -4.87
N MET A 203 -6.72 14.65 -5.43
CA MET A 203 -6.96 13.23 -5.25
C MET A 203 -6.98 12.56 -6.63
N GLU A 204 -6.33 11.41 -6.74
CA GLU A 204 -6.20 10.68 -8.01
C GLU A 204 -6.56 9.20 -7.84
N LYS A 205 -7.39 8.69 -8.74
CA LYS A 205 -7.61 7.24 -8.94
C LYS A 205 -6.45 6.72 -9.80
N PRO A 206 -5.88 5.53 -9.57
CA PRO A 206 -4.80 5.01 -10.39
C PRO A 206 -5.29 4.74 -11.83
N VAL A 207 -4.37 4.69 -12.80
CA VAL A 207 -4.69 4.11 -14.12
C VAL A 207 -4.90 2.61 -13.98
N GLY A 208 -4.03 1.96 -13.22
CA GLY A 208 -4.15 0.56 -12.83
C GLY A 208 -3.38 0.30 -11.54
N PHE A 209 -3.74 -0.77 -10.84
CA PHE A 209 -3.00 -1.27 -9.68
C PHE A 209 -3.13 -2.80 -9.58
N VAL A 210 -2.17 -3.44 -8.94
CA VAL A 210 -2.17 -4.88 -8.65
C VAL A 210 -1.87 -5.12 -7.16
N LEU A 211 -2.57 -6.07 -6.55
CA LEU A 211 -2.33 -6.45 -5.14
C LEU A 211 -0.99 -7.20 -5.03
N LEU A 212 -0.25 -6.95 -3.95
CA LEU A 212 1.02 -7.64 -3.67
C LEU A 212 0.83 -8.86 -2.77
N SER A 213 -0.20 -8.88 -1.91
CA SER A 213 -0.46 -10.00 -1.01
C SER A 213 -1.09 -11.19 -1.76
N HIS A 214 -0.62 -12.39 -1.43
CA HIS A 214 -1.17 -13.64 -1.97
C HIS A 214 -2.52 -14.02 -1.33
N ASP A 215 -2.92 -13.34 -0.26
CA ASP A 215 -4.22 -13.54 0.39
C ASP A 215 -5.29 -12.70 -0.32
N THR A 216 -5.59 -13.06 -1.57
CA THR A 216 -6.55 -12.38 -2.47
C THR A 216 -7.99 -12.36 -1.94
N LEU A 217 -8.24 -13.03 -0.82
CA LEU A 217 -9.53 -13.07 -0.13
C LEU A 217 -9.76 -11.84 0.76
N SER A 218 -8.70 -11.14 1.15
CA SER A 218 -8.78 -10.05 2.14
C SER A 218 -9.06 -8.66 1.54
N LEU A 219 -8.79 -8.46 0.25
CA LEU A 219 -8.91 -7.17 -0.42
C LEU A 219 -9.52 -7.33 -1.81
N CYS A 220 -10.43 -6.43 -2.17
CA CYS A 220 -10.96 -6.39 -3.52
C CYS A 220 -9.87 -5.94 -4.53
N PRO A 221 -9.59 -6.70 -5.61
CA PRO A 221 -8.57 -6.39 -6.61
C PRO A 221 -9.00 -5.27 -7.59
N HIS A 222 -10.20 -4.73 -7.42
CA HIS A 222 -10.71 -3.56 -8.16
C HIS A 222 -10.69 -2.26 -7.34
N CYS A 223 -10.80 -2.32 -6.00
CA CYS A 223 -10.91 -1.09 -5.20
C CYS A 223 -10.09 -1.06 -3.90
N ILE A 224 -9.45 -2.17 -3.50
CA ILE A 224 -8.64 -2.31 -2.25
C ILE A 224 -9.49 -2.19 -0.97
N CYS A 225 -10.81 -2.26 -1.07
CA CYS A 225 -11.67 -2.35 0.10
C CYS A 225 -11.43 -3.68 0.84
N SER A 226 -11.27 -3.60 2.16
CA SER A 226 -11.10 -4.77 3.06
C SER A 226 -12.43 -5.34 3.54
N ASN A 227 -13.56 -4.73 3.16
CA ASN A 227 -14.88 -5.24 3.47
C ASN A 227 -15.25 -6.37 2.47
N THR A 228 -14.43 -7.41 2.43
CA THR A 228 -14.63 -8.63 1.63
C THR A 228 -15.29 -9.74 2.44
N ASP A 229 -15.88 -9.43 3.59
CA ASP A 229 -16.62 -10.42 4.40
C ASP A 229 -17.75 -11.11 3.62
N ILE A 230 -18.21 -10.44 2.55
CA ILE A 230 -19.13 -10.99 1.55
C ILE A 230 -18.57 -10.76 0.16
N PRO A 231 -17.62 -11.60 -0.26
CA PRO A 231 -16.99 -11.41 -1.52
C PRO A 231 -17.90 -11.96 -2.64
N VAL A 232 -18.00 -11.21 -3.74
CA VAL A 232 -18.65 -11.58 -5.00
C VAL A 232 -17.61 -12.30 -5.86
N PRO A 233 -17.69 -13.62 -6.07
CA PRO A 233 -16.69 -14.34 -6.84
C PRO A 233 -16.78 -13.98 -8.32
N CYS A 234 -15.63 -13.99 -9.00
CA CYS A 234 -15.63 -14.05 -10.46
C CYS A 234 -16.43 -15.27 -10.92
N THR A 235 -17.12 -15.14 -12.04
CA THR A 235 -17.96 -16.20 -12.61
C THR A 235 -17.17 -17.22 -13.45
N THR A 236 -15.93 -16.86 -13.82
CA THR A 236 -15.07 -17.64 -14.73
C THR A 236 -13.86 -18.25 -14.03
N CYS A 237 -13.05 -17.46 -13.29
CA CYS A 237 -11.94 -17.99 -12.49
C CYS A 237 -12.32 -18.25 -11.03
N ILE A 238 -11.46 -19.00 -10.33
CA ILE A 238 -11.57 -19.22 -8.87
C ILE A 238 -10.66 -18.27 -8.06
N ASN A 239 -9.86 -17.44 -8.74
CA ASN A 239 -8.75 -16.73 -8.12
C ASN A 239 -9.11 -15.33 -7.59
N ASN A 240 -10.21 -14.74 -8.08
CA ASN A 240 -10.57 -13.35 -7.78
C ASN A 240 -11.98 -13.21 -7.23
N PHE A 241 -12.11 -12.26 -6.31
CA PHE A 241 -13.36 -11.84 -5.69
C PHE A 241 -13.46 -10.33 -5.61
N TYR A 242 -14.67 -9.81 -5.52
CA TYR A 242 -14.94 -8.38 -5.47
C TYR A 242 -15.78 -8.03 -4.25
N CYS A 243 -15.65 -6.83 -3.71
CA CYS A 243 -16.43 -6.44 -2.52
C CYS A 243 -17.93 -6.24 -2.83
N ASN A 244 -18.28 -6.06 -4.10
CA ASN A 244 -19.65 -5.95 -4.59
C ASN A 244 -19.70 -6.22 -6.10
N ASP A 245 -20.93 -6.36 -6.60
CA ASP A 245 -21.23 -6.64 -8.00
C ASP A 245 -20.81 -5.52 -8.97
N TYR A 246 -20.86 -4.26 -8.53
CA TYR A 246 -20.33 -3.13 -9.30
C TYR A 246 -18.83 -3.31 -9.57
N CYS A 247 -18.03 -3.61 -8.54
CA CYS A 247 -16.59 -3.84 -8.70
C CYS A 247 -16.27 -5.04 -9.60
N LEU A 248 -17.08 -6.12 -9.55
CA LEU A 248 -16.93 -7.24 -10.48
C LEU A 248 -17.23 -6.80 -11.91
N THR A 249 -18.34 -6.09 -12.12
CA THR A 249 -18.80 -5.67 -13.45
C THR A 249 -17.82 -4.71 -14.09
N GLU A 250 -17.39 -3.68 -13.36
CA GLU A 250 -16.38 -2.71 -13.82
C GLU A 250 -15.04 -3.38 -14.08
N ALA A 251 -14.58 -4.28 -13.20
CA ALA A 251 -13.34 -5.02 -13.45
C ALA A 251 -13.46 -5.88 -14.71
N TRP A 252 -14.56 -6.63 -14.86
CA TRP A 252 -14.79 -7.51 -16.01
C TRP A 252 -14.81 -6.75 -17.34
N SER A 253 -15.53 -5.62 -17.40
CA SER A 253 -15.64 -4.82 -18.62
C SER A 253 -14.37 -4.04 -18.98
N SER A 254 -13.51 -3.74 -18.00
CA SER A 254 -12.33 -2.90 -18.23
C SER A 254 -11.03 -3.68 -18.42
N TYR A 255 -10.81 -4.77 -17.70
CA TYR A 255 -9.54 -5.53 -17.76
C TYR A 255 -9.65 -7.01 -17.41
N HIS A 256 -10.53 -7.40 -16.47
CA HIS A 256 -10.50 -8.73 -15.88
C HIS A 256 -10.94 -9.82 -16.85
N CYS A 257 -11.78 -9.54 -17.86
CA CYS A 257 -12.10 -10.52 -18.89
C CYS A 257 -10.83 -11.08 -19.57
N TRP A 258 -9.84 -10.23 -19.84
CA TRP A 258 -8.54 -10.61 -20.41
C TRP A 258 -7.49 -11.00 -19.37
N GLU A 259 -7.61 -10.59 -18.10
CA GLU A 259 -6.73 -11.08 -17.01
C GLU A 259 -7.19 -12.43 -16.41
N CYS A 260 -8.44 -12.82 -16.63
CA CYS A 260 -9.05 -13.98 -15.99
C CYS A 260 -8.34 -15.29 -16.36
N PRO A 261 -8.03 -15.59 -17.64
CA PRO A 261 -7.28 -16.80 -17.99
C PRO A 261 -5.92 -16.89 -17.30
N GLY A 262 -5.16 -15.80 -17.29
CA GLY A 262 -3.85 -15.74 -16.65
C GLY A 262 -3.90 -15.84 -15.12
N SER A 263 -5.03 -15.46 -14.51
CA SER A 263 -5.30 -15.73 -13.10
C SER A 263 -5.43 -17.23 -12.83
N GLN A 264 -6.13 -17.97 -13.70
CA GLN A 264 -6.31 -19.43 -13.60
C GLN A 264 -5.01 -20.18 -13.86
N MET A 265 -4.15 -19.61 -14.71
CA MET A 265 -2.79 -20.08 -15.00
C MET A 265 -1.76 -19.72 -13.92
N GLU A 266 -2.17 -18.95 -12.91
CA GLU A 266 -1.34 -18.39 -11.84
C GLU A 266 -0.13 -17.58 -12.34
N LEU A 267 -0.25 -16.90 -13.48
CA LEU A 267 0.87 -16.16 -14.10
C LEU A 267 1.28 -14.92 -13.30
N TRP A 268 0.31 -14.25 -12.68
CA TRP A 268 0.46 -12.89 -12.14
C TRP A 268 1.48 -12.76 -11.01
N LYS A 269 1.67 -13.82 -10.23
CA LYS A 269 2.67 -13.87 -9.15
C LYS A 269 4.11 -14.03 -9.67
N GLU A 270 4.28 -14.51 -10.90
CA GLU A 270 5.59 -14.86 -11.47
C GLU A 270 6.26 -13.67 -12.18
N ILE A 271 5.48 -12.67 -12.59
CA ILE A 271 5.92 -11.67 -13.59
C ILE A 271 6.06 -10.25 -13.03
N GLY A 272 5.82 -10.07 -11.72
CA GLY A 272 6.00 -8.81 -11.00
C GLY A 272 5.35 -7.61 -11.70
N ILE A 273 6.15 -6.61 -12.04
CA ILE A 273 5.70 -5.35 -12.68
C ILE A 273 5.00 -5.58 -14.03
N GLY A 274 5.26 -6.71 -14.71
CA GLY A 274 4.59 -7.08 -15.95
C GLY A 274 3.07 -7.24 -15.79
N HIS A 275 2.60 -7.70 -14.63
CA HIS A 275 1.16 -7.78 -14.36
C HIS A 275 0.52 -6.39 -14.30
N LEU A 276 1.18 -5.42 -13.66
CA LEU A 276 0.70 -4.05 -13.64
C LEU A 276 0.72 -3.42 -15.05
N ALA A 277 1.75 -3.69 -15.85
CA ALA A 277 1.83 -3.22 -17.23
C ALA A 277 0.70 -3.77 -18.11
N LEU A 278 0.37 -5.06 -17.95
CA LEU A 278 -0.79 -5.67 -18.62
C LEU A 278 -2.07 -4.95 -18.20
N LYS A 279 -2.31 -4.75 -16.89
CA LYS A 279 -3.52 -4.07 -16.41
C LYS A 279 -3.63 -2.65 -16.95
N VAL A 280 -2.52 -1.92 -17.04
CA VAL A 280 -2.48 -0.57 -17.64
C VAL A 280 -2.87 -0.65 -19.12
N LEU A 281 -2.31 -1.57 -19.91
CA LEU A 281 -2.70 -1.76 -21.31
C LEU A 281 -4.20 -1.99 -21.47
N LEU A 282 -4.76 -2.91 -20.69
CA LEU A 282 -6.18 -3.27 -20.77
C LEU A 282 -7.07 -2.10 -20.35
N THR A 283 -6.70 -1.39 -19.28
CA THR A 283 -7.46 -0.21 -18.84
C THR A 283 -7.35 0.95 -19.86
N CYS A 284 -6.19 1.15 -20.47
CA CYS A 284 -6.00 2.14 -21.55
C CYS A 284 -6.80 1.78 -22.82
N THR A 285 -6.98 0.50 -23.09
CA THR A 285 -7.81 0.00 -24.20
C THR A 285 -9.27 0.43 -24.01
N THR A 286 -9.80 0.28 -22.80
CA THR A 286 -11.23 0.52 -22.49
C THR A 286 -11.54 1.94 -22.03
N THR A 287 -10.55 2.72 -21.59
CA THR A 287 -10.80 4.08 -21.06
C THR A 287 -11.27 5.06 -22.14
N THR A 288 -12.22 5.92 -21.76
CA THR A 288 -12.66 7.07 -22.56
C THR A 288 -11.96 8.37 -22.15
N ASP A 289 -11.20 8.38 -21.06
CA ASP A 289 -10.45 9.56 -20.59
C ASP A 289 -9.18 9.77 -21.44
N LYS A 290 -9.41 10.47 -22.57
CA LYS A 290 -8.42 11.21 -23.41
C LYS A 290 -7.18 11.63 -22.64
N VAL A 291 -7.50 12.40 -21.60
CA VAL A 291 -6.61 13.10 -20.71
C VAL A 291 -5.59 12.15 -20.09
N LYS A 292 -6.15 11.25 -19.28
CA LYS A 292 -5.41 10.33 -18.41
C LYS A 292 -4.67 9.27 -19.21
N PHE A 293 -5.25 8.85 -20.34
CA PHE A 293 -4.55 8.00 -21.31
C PHE A 293 -3.22 8.63 -21.74
N ASN A 294 -3.25 9.89 -22.18
CA ASN A 294 -2.04 10.58 -22.65
C ASN A 294 -1.06 10.90 -21.52
N GLU A 295 -1.56 11.23 -20.32
CA GLU A 295 -0.68 11.40 -19.16
C GLU A 295 0.12 10.13 -18.84
N MET A 296 -0.50 8.95 -18.98
CA MET A 296 0.19 7.65 -18.85
C MET A 296 1.23 7.48 -19.95
N GLN A 297 0.89 7.74 -21.22
CA GLN A 297 1.83 7.58 -22.35
C GLN A 297 3.06 8.47 -22.23
N ASN A 298 2.90 9.63 -21.59
CA ASN A 298 3.95 10.61 -21.45
C ASN A 298 4.89 10.32 -20.27
N LEU A 299 4.65 9.31 -19.42
CA LEU A 299 5.56 9.01 -18.31
C LEU A 299 6.95 8.61 -18.81
N VAL A 300 7.99 8.95 -18.03
CA VAL A 300 9.40 8.71 -18.41
C VAL A 300 9.71 7.21 -18.35
N THR A 301 10.33 6.65 -19.40
CA THR A 301 10.76 5.24 -19.47
C THR A 301 12.21 5.03 -19.02
N ASN A 302 13.06 6.07 -19.04
CA ASN A 302 14.51 5.98 -18.84
C ASN A 302 15.20 4.94 -19.76
N PHE A 303 14.61 4.64 -20.92
CA PHE A 303 15.10 3.61 -21.86
C PHE A 303 16.61 3.71 -22.11
N ASP A 304 17.11 4.90 -22.44
CA ASP A 304 18.52 5.15 -22.75
C ASP A 304 19.48 4.93 -21.57
N LYS A 305 18.96 5.00 -20.34
CA LYS A 305 19.75 4.91 -19.10
C LYS A 305 19.84 3.49 -18.54
N LEU A 306 18.98 2.57 -19.00
CA LEU A 306 18.95 1.19 -18.53
C LEU A 306 20.02 0.32 -19.19
N SER A 307 20.39 -0.77 -18.51
CA SER A 307 21.29 -1.77 -19.07
C SER A 307 20.59 -2.58 -20.18
N MET A 308 21.35 -3.13 -21.12
CA MET A 308 20.74 -3.98 -22.16
C MET A 308 20.17 -5.27 -21.60
N ASP A 309 20.69 -5.77 -20.50
CA ASP A 309 20.20 -7.00 -19.87
C ASP A 309 18.81 -6.76 -19.26
N ASP A 310 18.62 -5.63 -18.56
CA ASP A 310 17.31 -5.21 -18.05
C ASP A 310 16.30 -5.03 -19.20
N LEU A 311 16.70 -4.29 -20.24
CA LEU A 311 15.85 -4.05 -21.41
C LEU A 311 15.42 -5.35 -22.11
N ARG A 312 16.31 -6.35 -22.21
CA ARG A 312 15.96 -7.67 -22.76
C ARG A 312 14.98 -8.41 -21.88
N ILE A 313 15.18 -8.42 -20.56
CA ILE A 313 14.27 -9.07 -19.61
C ILE A 313 12.86 -8.47 -19.71
N TYR A 314 12.77 -7.14 -19.75
CA TYR A 314 11.49 -6.44 -19.90
C TYR A 314 10.86 -6.69 -21.28
N GLY A 315 11.66 -6.70 -22.35
CA GLY A 315 11.20 -7.02 -23.70
C GLY A 315 10.63 -8.43 -23.81
N ILE A 316 11.34 -9.45 -23.30
CA ILE A 316 10.87 -10.84 -23.29
C ILE A 316 9.57 -10.97 -22.48
N THR A 317 9.46 -10.27 -21.36
CA THR A 317 8.23 -10.22 -20.56
C THR A 317 7.07 -9.61 -21.36
N ALA A 318 7.32 -8.53 -22.11
CA ALA A 318 6.32 -7.94 -23.00
C ALA A 318 5.89 -8.88 -24.15
N ILE A 319 6.83 -9.65 -24.71
CA ILE A 319 6.53 -10.72 -25.69
C ILE A 319 5.62 -11.78 -25.07
N MET A 320 5.96 -12.26 -23.87
CA MET A 320 5.17 -13.25 -23.15
C MET A 320 3.74 -12.78 -22.92
N LEU A 321 3.55 -11.54 -22.46
CA LEU A 321 2.22 -10.96 -22.27
C LEU A 321 1.44 -10.82 -23.58
N THR A 322 2.13 -10.49 -24.68
CA THR A 322 1.50 -10.36 -26.01
C THR A 322 1.04 -11.72 -26.55
N ILE A 323 1.89 -12.75 -26.43
CA ILE A 323 1.54 -14.13 -26.82
C ILE A 323 0.39 -14.63 -25.94
N TYR A 324 0.42 -14.32 -24.64
CA TYR A 324 -0.68 -14.63 -23.73
C TYR A 324 -2.01 -14.04 -24.22
N LEU A 325 -2.04 -12.74 -24.51
CA LEU A 325 -3.23 -12.05 -25.03
C LEU A 325 -3.71 -12.65 -26.36
N SER A 326 -2.78 -13.00 -27.25
CA SER A 326 -3.13 -13.54 -28.57
C SER A 326 -3.66 -14.97 -28.53
N LYS A 327 -3.20 -15.83 -27.60
CA LYS A 327 -3.48 -17.27 -27.63
C LYS A 327 -4.54 -17.71 -26.63
N TYR A 328 -4.65 -17.04 -25.48
CA TYR A 328 -5.51 -17.48 -24.37
C TYR A 328 -6.62 -16.49 -24.04
N THR A 329 -6.76 -15.43 -24.83
CA THR A 329 -7.83 -14.43 -24.69
C THR A 329 -8.37 -14.05 -26.07
N ASP A 330 -9.51 -13.36 -26.09
CA ASP A 330 -10.13 -12.79 -27.28
C ASP A 330 -9.71 -11.32 -27.53
N PHE A 331 -8.64 -10.83 -26.89
CA PHE A 331 -8.26 -9.42 -26.88
C PHE A 331 -8.12 -8.82 -28.29
N PHE A 332 -7.39 -9.48 -29.18
CA PHE A 332 -7.16 -9.00 -30.55
C PHE A 332 -8.38 -9.19 -31.48
N GLU A 333 -9.35 -10.02 -31.09
CA GLU A 333 -10.59 -10.26 -31.84
C GLU A 333 -11.66 -9.23 -31.45
N THR A 334 -11.73 -8.91 -30.16
CA THR A 334 -12.75 -8.02 -29.59
C THR A 334 -12.38 -6.54 -29.66
N ASN A 335 -11.09 -6.20 -29.81
CA ASN A 335 -10.63 -4.82 -29.81
C ASN A 335 -10.01 -4.41 -31.15
N ASN A 336 -10.56 -3.34 -31.74
CA ASN A 336 -9.89 -2.64 -32.83
C ASN A 336 -8.82 -1.69 -32.25
N LEU A 337 -7.54 -2.06 -32.38
CA LEU A 337 -6.40 -1.31 -31.84
C LEU A 337 -6.31 0.14 -32.35
N GLU A 338 -6.80 0.41 -33.56
CA GLU A 338 -6.82 1.75 -34.12
C GLU A 338 -7.77 2.65 -33.31
N ASP A 339 -8.99 2.18 -33.09
CA ASP A 339 -10.03 2.90 -32.37
C ASP A 339 -9.72 2.99 -30.87
N CYS A 340 -9.32 1.87 -30.26
CA CYS A 340 -9.22 1.77 -28.81
C CYS A 340 -7.87 2.24 -28.25
N LEU A 341 -6.83 2.40 -29.07
CA LEU A 341 -5.51 2.87 -28.62
C LEU A 341 -4.94 3.96 -29.53
N MET A 342 -4.67 3.67 -30.80
CA MET A 342 -3.89 4.58 -31.66
C MET A 342 -4.55 5.95 -31.82
N SER A 343 -5.87 6.00 -32.02
CA SER A 343 -6.65 7.23 -32.18
C SER A 343 -6.70 8.13 -30.92
N LYS A 344 -6.30 7.59 -29.76
CA LYS A 344 -6.31 8.31 -28.48
C LYS A 344 -5.02 9.08 -28.22
N PHE A 345 -3.94 8.80 -28.95
CA PHE A 345 -2.67 9.50 -28.79
C PHE A 345 -2.78 10.97 -29.24
N SER A 346 -2.35 11.89 -28.38
CA SER A 346 -2.22 13.31 -28.70
C SER A 346 -0.92 13.60 -29.44
N ASP A 347 0.14 12.86 -29.11
CA ASP A 347 1.38 12.80 -29.88
C ASP A 347 1.50 11.42 -30.54
N ASN A 348 1.51 11.41 -31.88
CA ASN A 348 1.57 10.19 -32.67
C ASN A 348 2.99 9.67 -32.92
N SER A 349 4.03 10.28 -32.32
CA SER A 349 5.44 9.87 -32.48
C SER A 349 5.66 8.37 -32.25
N PHE A 350 5.01 7.78 -31.25
CA PHE A 350 5.06 6.34 -30.99
C PHE A 350 4.43 5.51 -32.11
N ASN A 351 3.31 5.96 -32.66
CA ASN A 351 2.52 5.21 -33.64
C ASN A 351 3.12 5.25 -35.05
N MET A 352 3.99 6.22 -35.37
CA MET A 352 4.50 6.46 -36.73
C MET A 352 5.21 5.27 -37.37
N ASN A 353 5.80 4.37 -36.58
CA ASN A 353 6.54 3.21 -37.12
C ASN A 353 5.70 1.93 -37.23
N PHE A 354 4.41 1.98 -36.90
CA PHE A 354 3.54 0.80 -36.89
C PHE A 354 2.48 0.87 -37.97
N ASN A 355 2.36 -0.23 -38.72
CA ASN A 355 1.31 -0.42 -39.70
C ASN A 355 0.52 -1.69 -39.36
N ILE A 356 -0.55 -1.56 -38.56
CA ILE A 356 -1.25 -2.68 -37.91
C ILE A 356 -2.18 -3.51 -38.84
N LEU A 357 -1.76 -3.70 -40.09
CA LEU A 357 -2.53 -4.42 -41.12
C LEU A 357 -2.57 -5.92 -40.90
N THR A 358 -1.47 -6.50 -40.39
CA THR A 358 -1.38 -7.95 -40.16
C THR A 358 -1.51 -8.28 -38.68
N SER A 359 -1.87 -9.53 -38.38
CA SER A 359 -1.87 -10.04 -37.00
C SER A 359 -0.49 -9.92 -36.35
N ASN A 360 0.58 -10.13 -37.12
CA ASN A 360 1.94 -9.98 -36.62
C ASN A 360 2.28 -8.53 -36.26
N ASP A 361 1.84 -7.56 -37.06
CA ASP A 361 2.09 -6.13 -36.79
C ASP A 361 1.27 -5.63 -35.60
N LYS A 362 0.02 -6.09 -35.45
CA LYS A 362 -0.80 -5.82 -34.26
C LYS A 362 -0.13 -6.32 -32.98
N GLN A 363 0.42 -7.53 -33.02
CA GLN A 363 1.14 -8.10 -31.88
C GLN A 363 2.44 -7.35 -31.60
N LEU A 364 3.21 -6.98 -32.62
CA LEU A 364 4.43 -6.18 -32.45
C LEU A 364 4.13 -4.82 -31.82
N TYR A 365 3.06 -4.14 -32.24
CA TYR A 365 2.59 -2.90 -31.64
C TYR A 365 2.25 -3.06 -30.15
N VAL A 366 1.41 -4.05 -29.81
CA VAL A 366 1.05 -4.33 -28.42
C VAL A 366 2.26 -4.69 -27.56
N SER A 367 3.19 -5.47 -28.09
CA SER A 367 4.42 -5.84 -27.38
C SER A 367 5.32 -4.63 -27.12
N SER A 368 5.39 -3.68 -28.06
CA SER A 368 6.14 -2.43 -27.91
C SER A 368 5.49 -1.50 -26.88
N LEU A 369 4.16 -1.45 -26.86
CA LEU A 369 3.42 -0.65 -25.89
C LEU A 369 3.51 -1.27 -24.47
N LEU A 370 3.50 -2.58 -24.34
CA LEU A 370 3.74 -3.28 -23.07
C LEU A 370 5.15 -3.04 -22.55
N LEU A 371 6.18 -3.08 -23.41
CA LEU A 371 7.54 -2.71 -23.00
C LEU A 371 7.55 -1.27 -22.48
N ARG A 372 6.97 -0.32 -23.21
CA ARG A 372 6.86 1.09 -22.77
C ARG A 372 6.25 1.18 -21.38
N TYR A 373 5.12 0.51 -21.13
CA TYR A 373 4.47 0.51 -19.81
C TYR A 373 5.33 -0.12 -18.72
N ILE A 374 5.98 -1.26 -18.98
CA ILE A 374 6.90 -1.87 -18.02
C ILE A 374 7.97 -0.87 -17.60
N LEU A 375 8.60 -0.19 -18.56
CA LEU A 375 9.66 0.77 -18.30
C LEU A 375 9.16 2.02 -17.55
N GLN A 376 7.98 2.52 -17.90
CA GLN A 376 7.35 3.62 -17.16
C GLN A 376 7.09 3.24 -15.70
N LEU A 377 6.63 2.02 -15.44
CA LEU A 377 6.27 1.61 -14.09
C LEU A 377 7.46 1.46 -13.14
N ILE A 378 8.68 1.24 -13.64
CA ILE A 378 9.91 1.17 -12.82
C ILE A 378 10.16 2.48 -12.07
N GLY A 379 10.00 3.61 -12.76
CA GLY A 379 10.23 4.95 -12.22
C GLY A 379 8.98 5.66 -11.71
N ASN A 380 7.78 5.19 -12.07
CA ASN A 380 6.52 5.90 -11.81
C ASN A 380 5.50 5.08 -11.00
N GLY A 381 5.85 3.83 -10.62
CA GLY A 381 5.02 3.01 -9.73
C GLY A 381 5.00 3.53 -8.29
N HIS A 382 3.83 3.46 -7.66
CA HIS A 382 3.60 3.85 -6.27
C HIS A 382 3.18 2.65 -5.43
N ALA A 383 3.87 2.44 -4.32
CA ALA A 383 3.44 1.52 -3.27
C ALA A 383 2.20 2.08 -2.56
N ILE A 384 1.09 1.34 -2.65
CA ILE A 384 -0.18 1.68 -1.98
C ILE A 384 -0.15 1.04 -0.59
N THR A 385 -0.17 1.88 0.44
CA THR A 385 -0.11 1.44 1.84
C THR A 385 -1.48 1.46 2.51
N LYS A 386 -1.75 0.48 3.38
CA LYS A 386 -2.96 0.43 4.20
C LYS A 386 -2.61 0.14 5.66
N SER A 387 -2.43 1.19 6.45
CA SER A 387 -2.20 1.06 7.89
C SER A 387 -3.51 1.24 8.66
N ASN A 388 -3.86 0.26 9.49
CA ASN A 388 -5.07 0.23 10.31
C ASN A 388 -4.78 0.19 11.83
N THR A 389 -3.51 0.18 12.21
CA THR A 389 -3.05 0.04 13.60
C THR A 389 -1.80 0.89 13.83
N LEU A 390 -1.72 1.54 14.99
CA LEU A 390 -0.48 2.16 15.46
C LEU A 390 0.50 1.04 15.83
N LEU A 391 1.75 1.16 15.37
CA LEU A 391 2.80 0.17 15.62
C LEU A 391 3.43 0.40 17.00
N SER A 392 3.79 -0.67 17.70
CA SER A 392 4.74 -0.61 18.84
C SER A 392 6.15 -0.29 18.33
N ASN A 393 6.98 0.39 19.13
CA ASN A 393 8.28 1.01 18.78
C ASN A 393 9.35 0.17 18.05
N ASP A 394 9.10 -1.10 17.70
CA ASP A 394 10.07 -2.02 17.08
C ASP A 394 9.91 -2.21 15.56
N SER A 395 9.05 -1.45 14.87
CA SER A 395 8.98 -1.54 13.41
C SER A 395 8.92 -0.17 12.73
N SER A 396 9.98 0.14 11.97
CA SER A 396 9.88 0.93 10.74
C SER A 396 8.67 0.47 9.92
N MET A 397 8.09 1.32 9.06
CA MET A 397 7.03 0.94 8.11
C MET A 397 7.27 -0.48 7.59
N ASN A 398 6.50 -1.46 8.07
CA ASN A 398 6.73 -2.86 7.70
C ASN A 398 6.34 -3.00 6.23
N GLU A 399 7.05 -3.83 5.46
CA GLU A 399 6.61 -4.26 4.12
C GLU A 399 5.15 -4.77 4.14
N GLN A 400 4.68 -5.24 5.30
CA GLN A 400 3.31 -5.69 5.57
C GLN A 400 2.23 -4.61 5.39
N ASP A 401 2.56 -3.32 5.45
CA ASP A 401 1.60 -2.24 5.20
C ASP A 401 1.39 -1.97 3.70
N ILE A 402 2.28 -2.42 2.82
CA ILE A 402 2.16 -2.25 1.36
C ILE A 402 1.23 -3.35 0.82
N VAL A 403 0.04 -2.96 0.40
CA VAL A 403 -0.99 -3.91 -0.06
C VAL A 403 -1.06 -4.04 -1.58
N ALA A 404 -0.58 -3.03 -2.31
CA ALA A 404 -0.63 -2.99 -3.76
C ALA A 404 0.44 -2.09 -4.35
N THR A 405 0.67 -2.21 -5.66
CA THR A 405 1.41 -1.24 -6.46
C THR A 405 0.51 -0.70 -7.57
N GLY A 406 0.54 0.61 -7.80
CA GLY A 406 -0.28 1.27 -8.82
C GLY A 406 0.40 2.49 -9.43
N VAL A 407 -0.17 3.01 -10.52
CA VAL A 407 0.38 4.18 -11.23
C VAL A 407 -0.59 5.35 -11.23
N TYR A 408 -0.06 6.52 -10.91
CA TYR A 408 -0.78 7.77 -10.66
C TYR A 408 -0.12 8.89 -11.46
N PRO A 409 -0.48 9.05 -12.75
CA PRO A 409 0.23 9.96 -13.65
C PRO A 409 0.31 11.40 -13.17
N SER A 410 -0.61 11.89 -12.32
CA SER A 410 -0.50 13.23 -11.72
C SER A 410 0.58 13.29 -10.67
N ALA A 411 0.65 12.28 -9.81
CA ALA A 411 1.66 12.22 -8.79
C ALA A 411 3.07 11.97 -9.33
N SER A 412 3.19 11.20 -10.42
CA SER A 412 4.47 10.93 -11.09
C SER A 412 5.09 12.15 -11.78
N MET A 413 4.36 13.27 -11.90
CA MET A 413 4.88 14.53 -12.44
C MET A 413 5.67 15.36 -11.44
N MET A 414 5.51 15.09 -10.14
CA MET A 414 6.18 15.85 -9.09
C MET A 414 7.61 15.34 -8.91
N ASN A 415 8.58 16.24 -9.00
CA ASN A 415 9.99 15.91 -8.83
C ASN A 415 10.32 15.52 -7.38
N HIS A 416 11.48 14.88 -7.23
CA HIS A 416 11.95 14.39 -5.94
C HIS A 416 12.67 15.47 -5.10
N SER A 417 12.36 15.50 -3.81
CA SER A 417 13.23 16.03 -2.75
C SER A 417 13.32 15.03 -1.61
N CYS A 418 14.52 14.88 -1.03
CA CYS A 418 14.69 14.07 0.18
C CYS A 418 14.01 14.71 1.40
N ASP A 419 13.68 16.00 1.35
CA ASP A 419 12.89 16.76 2.32
C ASP A 419 11.69 17.43 1.60
N PRO A 420 10.65 16.66 1.24
CA PRO A 420 9.55 17.13 0.40
C PRO A 420 8.71 18.22 1.07
N ASN A 421 7.88 18.91 0.28
CA ASN A 421 6.86 19.84 0.78
C ASN A 421 5.43 19.29 0.66
N ILE A 422 5.29 18.03 0.22
CA ILE A 422 4.04 17.26 0.26
C ILE A 422 4.19 15.92 1.01
N ILE A 423 3.05 15.26 1.26
CA ILE A 423 2.92 13.88 1.73
C ILE A 423 1.83 13.17 0.91
N ASN A 424 2.05 11.89 0.64
CA ASN A 424 1.10 11.01 -0.05
C ASN A 424 0.35 10.15 0.98
N ILE A 425 -0.97 10.14 0.89
CA ILE A 425 -1.85 9.35 1.77
C ILE A 425 -2.76 8.52 0.88
N PHE A 426 -3.06 7.29 1.29
CA PHE A 426 -3.95 6.42 0.53
C PHE A 426 -5.30 6.23 1.24
N MET A 427 -6.37 6.38 0.47
CA MET A 427 -7.71 5.97 0.86
C MET A 427 -8.16 4.84 -0.07
N ASN A 428 -7.95 3.60 0.37
CA ASN A 428 -8.03 2.42 -0.49
C ASN A 428 -7.14 2.60 -1.73
N GLN A 429 -7.71 2.58 -2.94
CA GLN A 429 -6.97 2.82 -4.19
C GLN A 429 -6.70 4.30 -4.49
N TYR A 430 -7.32 5.26 -3.80
CA TYR A 430 -7.13 6.67 -4.13
C TYR A 430 -5.88 7.23 -3.48
N LEU A 431 -5.05 7.91 -4.26
CA LEU A 431 -3.94 8.70 -3.77
C LEU A 431 -4.44 10.10 -3.44
N ILE A 432 -4.15 10.57 -2.23
CA ILE A 432 -4.42 11.91 -1.75
C ILE A 432 -3.08 12.60 -1.52
N VAL A 433 -2.84 13.70 -2.22
CA VAL A 433 -1.63 14.50 -2.07
C VAL A 433 -1.93 15.72 -1.21
N ARG A 434 -1.17 15.88 -0.13
CA ARG A 434 -1.37 16.95 0.87
C ARG A 434 -0.08 17.75 1.08
N ALA A 435 -0.20 19.06 1.30
CA ALA A 435 0.92 19.91 1.67
C ALA A 435 1.46 19.56 3.07
N SER A 436 2.76 19.26 3.16
CA SER A 436 3.46 18.99 4.42
C SER A 436 4.12 20.24 5.03
N LYS A 437 4.28 21.28 4.21
CA LYS A 437 4.78 22.62 4.57
C LYS A 437 3.85 23.68 3.95
N ASP A 438 3.98 24.93 4.40
CA ASP A 438 3.43 26.04 3.62
C ASP A 438 4.24 26.14 2.32
N ILE A 439 3.55 26.28 1.18
CA ILE A 439 4.14 26.35 -0.16
C ILE A 439 3.77 27.71 -0.75
N ALA A 440 4.76 28.50 -1.12
CA ALA A 440 4.54 29.80 -1.73
C ALA A 440 4.00 29.64 -3.17
N LYS A 441 3.33 30.69 -3.67
CA LYS A 441 3.03 30.76 -5.10
C LYS A 441 4.34 30.64 -5.90
N ASP A 442 4.28 29.89 -7.00
CA ASP A 442 5.37 29.59 -7.93
C ASP A 442 6.49 28.70 -7.35
N GLU A 443 6.36 28.24 -6.10
CA GLU A 443 7.26 27.25 -5.50
C GLU A 443 6.96 25.85 -6.08
N GLU A 444 8.02 25.09 -6.38
CA GLU A 444 7.92 23.73 -6.88
C GLU A 444 7.32 22.78 -5.83
N ILE A 445 6.41 21.92 -6.28
CA ILE A 445 5.78 20.87 -5.49
C ILE A 445 6.65 19.62 -5.59
N LEU A 446 7.29 19.27 -4.49
CA LEU A 446 8.33 18.25 -4.42
C LEU A 446 7.85 17.05 -3.59
N ASN A 447 7.79 15.89 -4.25
CA ASN A 447 7.47 14.61 -3.64
C ASN A 447 8.72 13.93 -3.08
N CYS A 448 8.55 12.89 -2.26
CA CYS A 448 9.63 11.98 -1.90
C CYS A 448 9.39 10.62 -2.55
N TYR A 449 10.40 10.07 -3.23
CA TYR A 449 10.32 8.81 -3.95
C TYR A 449 10.66 7.61 -3.06
N GLY A 450 10.63 7.81 -1.73
CA GLY A 450 11.08 6.85 -0.72
C GLY A 450 12.30 7.35 0.06
N PRO A 451 13.43 7.69 -0.59
CA PRO A 451 14.65 8.12 0.08
C PRO A 451 14.51 9.46 0.81
N HIS A 452 14.16 9.41 2.10
CA HIS A 452 13.92 10.59 2.94
C HIS A 452 15.04 10.81 3.96
N TYR A 453 15.49 12.07 4.14
CA TYR A 453 16.70 12.39 4.93
C TYR A 453 16.59 12.05 6.43
N ARG A 454 15.37 11.93 6.96
CA ARG A 454 15.10 11.54 8.35
C ARG A 454 15.19 10.04 8.62
N TYR A 455 15.35 9.24 7.57
CA TYR A 455 15.37 7.78 7.64
C TYR A 455 16.66 7.17 7.11
N MET A 456 17.31 7.83 6.16
CA MET A 456 18.43 7.25 5.40
C MET A 456 19.59 8.22 5.30
N THR A 457 20.81 7.68 5.30
CA THR A 457 22.04 8.47 5.08
C THR A 457 22.04 9.08 3.68
N THR A 458 22.82 10.14 3.45
CA THR A 458 22.88 10.75 2.11
C THR A 458 23.43 9.77 1.07
N GLU A 459 24.40 8.93 1.43
CA GLU A 459 24.95 7.90 0.55
C GLU A 459 23.88 6.91 0.09
N ASP A 460 23.11 6.34 1.03
CA ASP A 460 22.05 5.39 0.72
C ASP A 460 20.96 6.01 -0.16
N ARG A 461 20.56 7.26 0.13
CA ARG A 461 19.58 7.98 -0.68
C ARG A 461 20.06 8.16 -2.11
N GLN A 462 21.31 8.61 -2.30
CA GLN A 462 21.87 8.81 -3.63
C GLN A 462 22.01 7.49 -4.40
N LYS A 463 22.38 6.41 -3.71
CA LYS A 463 22.47 5.07 -4.31
C LYS A 463 21.13 4.61 -4.87
N ILE A 464 20.06 4.69 -4.07
CA ILE A 464 18.70 4.29 -4.48
C ILE A 464 18.19 5.16 -5.63
N LEU A 465 18.35 6.49 -5.52
CA LEU A 465 17.90 7.41 -6.58
C LEU A 465 18.65 7.19 -7.89
N LYS A 466 19.95 6.89 -7.82
CA LYS A 466 20.76 6.59 -9.01
C LYS A 466 20.39 5.25 -9.63
N SER A 467 20.15 4.21 -8.82
CA SER A 467 19.82 2.88 -9.34
C SER A 467 18.42 2.79 -9.93
N GLN A 468 17.42 3.39 -9.28
CA GLN A 468 16.01 3.24 -9.67
C GLN A 468 15.51 4.36 -10.59
N TYR A 469 15.93 5.60 -10.32
CA TYR A 469 15.42 6.79 -11.01
C TYR A 469 16.47 7.45 -11.93
N CYS A 470 17.69 6.92 -11.95
CA CYS A 470 18.77 7.32 -12.85
C CYS A 470 19.12 8.83 -12.78
N PHE A 471 19.15 9.40 -11.56
CA PHE A 471 19.60 10.77 -11.31
C PHE A 471 20.33 10.92 -9.96
N THR A 472 21.01 12.06 -9.76
CA THR A 472 21.64 12.44 -8.49
C THR A 472 20.89 13.62 -7.88
N CYS A 473 20.41 13.48 -6.66
CA CYS A 473 19.61 14.52 -6.00
C CYS A 473 20.48 15.68 -5.50
N LYS A 474 20.04 16.91 -5.78
CA LYS A 474 20.72 18.15 -5.35
C LYS A 474 19.90 18.98 -4.35
N CYS A 475 18.87 18.39 -3.72
CA CYS A 475 18.04 19.10 -2.76
C CYS A 475 18.85 19.57 -1.53
N THR A 476 18.31 20.54 -0.79
CA THR A 476 18.94 21.12 0.41
C THR A 476 19.37 20.05 1.43
N ALA A 477 18.63 18.97 1.58
CA ALA A 477 18.99 17.89 2.49
C ALA A 477 20.21 17.07 2.04
N CYS A 478 20.54 17.06 0.75
CA CYS A 478 21.73 16.39 0.21
C CYS A 478 22.94 17.33 0.11
N THR A 479 22.73 18.64 -0.01
CA THR A 479 23.82 19.60 -0.30
C THR A 479 24.23 20.44 0.90
N LEU A 480 23.34 20.66 1.87
CA LEU A 480 23.66 21.44 3.06
C LEU A 480 24.33 20.54 4.12
N PRO A 481 25.59 20.80 4.54
CA PRO A 481 26.34 19.88 5.41
C PRO A 481 25.61 19.45 6.68
N ARG A 482 24.90 20.38 7.33
CA ARG A 482 24.13 20.08 8.56
C ARG A 482 22.98 19.08 8.35
N LEU A 483 22.44 18.99 7.13
CA LEU A 483 21.35 18.09 6.77
C LEU A 483 21.87 16.83 6.07
N GLN A 484 22.98 16.95 5.35
CA GLN A 484 23.66 15.83 4.70
C GLN A 484 24.04 14.75 5.73
N TYR A 485 24.55 15.18 6.89
CA TYR A 485 24.91 14.30 8.01
C TYR A 485 23.84 14.24 9.11
N PHE A 486 22.58 14.46 8.77
CA PHE A 486 21.49 14.52 9.74
C PHE A 486 21.33 13.19 10.49
N MET A 487 21.40 12.05 9.79
CA MET A 487 21.17 10.73 10.36
C MET A 487 22.26 10.31 11.33
N GLU A 488 23.49 10.70 11.03
CA GLU A 488 24.70 10.43 11.78
C GLU A 488 24.62 11.02 13.19
N ARG A 489 23.84 12.10 13.38
CA ARG A 489 23.58 12.70 14.71
C ARG A 489 22.96 11.71 15.68
N PHE A 490 22.15 10.76 15.20
CA PHE A 490 21.47 9.78 16.05
C PHE A 490 22.35 8.59 16.43
N ASN A 491 23.56 8.48 15.85
CA ASN A 491 24.58 7.51 16.26
C ASN A 491 25.84 8.21 16.82
N ALA A 492 25.77 9.52 17.02
CA ALA A 492 26.93 10.34 17.35
C ALA A 492 27.37 10.23 18.82
N ILE A 493 28.67 10.38 19.03
CA ILE A 493 29.30 10.57 20.34
C ILE A 493 29.14 12.04 20.74
N LYS A 494 29.14 12.33 22.04
CA LYS A 494 29.05 13.68 22.59
C LYS A 494 30.39 14.40 22.54
N CYS A 495 30.44 15.55 21.88
CA CYS A 495 31.62 16.42 21.82
C CYS A 495 32.06 16.86 23.23
N MET A 496 33.35 16.72 23.53
CA MET A 496 33.90 17.13 24.83
C MET A 496 33.91 18.65 25.03
N LYS A 497 33.83 19.43 23.94
CA LYS A 497 33.88 20.91 23.98
C LYS A 497 32.50 21.56 23.97
N CYS A 498 31.63 21.17 23.04
CA CYS A 498 30.33 21.82 22.85
C CYS A 498 29.12 20.91 23.12
N ASN A 499 29.34 19.66 23.55
CA ASN A 499 28.29 18.63 23.71
C ASN A 499 27.52 18.30 22.41
N GLY A 500 27.98 18.79 21.25
CA GLY A 500 27.42 18.51 19.93
C GLY A 500 27.70 17.09 19.43
N PRO A 501 27.09 16.69 18.31
CA PRO A 501 27.30 15.38 17.73
C PRO A 501 28.69 15.30 17.09
N VAL A 502 29.41 14.25 17.42
CA VAL A 502 30.69 13.90 16.81
C VAL A 502 30.49 12.73 15.88
N TYR A 503 31.02 12.88 14.68
CA TYR A 503 30.97 11.88 13.63
C TYR A 503 32.38 11.48 13.18
N ASN A 504 32.51 10.24 12.74
CA ASN A 504 33.74 9.65 12.26
C ASN A 504 33.69 9.56 10.74
N THR A 505 34.51 10.35 10.06
CA THR A 505 34.83 10.13 8.64
C THR A 505 35.93 9.08 8.52
N ILE A 506 36.14 8.55 7.32
CA ILE A 506 37.17 7.52 7.04
C ILE A 506 38.56 7.99 7.52
N ASP A 507 38.82 9.30 7.51
CA ASP A 507 40.14 9.89 7.82
C ASP A 507 40.19 10.75 9.10
N SER A 508 39.05 11.11 9.74
CA SER A 508 39.05 11.97 10.93
C SER A 508 37.77 11.93 11.78
N ILE A 509 37.89 12.17 13.10
CA ILE A 509 36.77 12.37 14.04
C ILE A 509 36.60 13.87 14.29
N HIS A 510 35.50 14.48 13.83
CA HIS A 510 35.20 15.90 14.07
C HIS A 510 33.77 16.12 14.56
N CYS A 511 33.53 17.25 15.22
CA CYS A 511 32.20 17.61 15.71
C CYS A 511 31.42 18.42 14.67
N LEU A 512 30.22 17.97 14.28
CA LEU A 512 29.39 18.65 13.28
C LEU A 512 28.89 20.05 13.68
N ASN A 513 29.06 20.44 14.96
CA ASN A 513 28.65 21.76 15.46
C ASN A 513 29.81 22.75 15.57
N CYS A 514 31.04 22.30 15.80
CA CYS A 514 32.18 23.20 16.08
C CYS A 514 33.44 22.86 15.30
N ASP A 515 33.38 21.85 14.44
CA ASP A 515 34.44 21.36 13.54
C ASP A 515 35.77 20.97 14.20
N LYS A 516 35.81 20.93 15.54
CA LYS A 516 37.02 20.54 16.28
C LYS A 516 37.21 19.03 16.24
N THR A 517 38.42 18.59 15.89
CA THR A 517 38.87 17.20 16.01
C THR A 517 38.71 16.69 17.44
N GLN A 518 38.29 15.44 17.57
CA GLN A 518 38.10 14.79 18.86
C GLN A 518 38.89 13.49 18.95
N ASN A 519 39.26 13.10 20.16
CA ASN A 519 39.86 11.81 20.45
C ASN A 519 39.04 11.10 21.53
N TYR A 520 38.59 9.88 21.27
CA TYR A 520 37.71 9.12 22.15
C TYR A 520 38.24 7.72 22.40
N SER A 521 38.14 7.28 23.66
CA SER A 521 38.18 5.86 24.00
C SER A 521 36.79 5.25 23.87
N ARG A 522 36.68 4.09 23.20
CA ARG A 522 35.42 3.37 23.01
C ARG A 522 35.05 2.45 24.18
N ASN A 523 35.90 2.33 25.20
CA ASN A 523 35.71 1.38 26.30
C ASN A 523 34.39 1.59 27.05
N GLU A 524 33.98 2.84 27.28
CA GLU A 524 32.73 3.13 27.97
C GLU A 524 31.49 2.80 27.14
N ILE A 525 31.57 2.99 25.81
CA ILE A 525 30.48 2.66 24.88
C ILE A 525 30.28 1.14 24.84
N ILE A 526 31.38 0.38 24.77
CA ILE A 526 31.36 -1.09 24.80
C ILE A 526 30.74 -1.58 26.12
N LYS A 527 31.20 -1.05 27.26
CA LYS A 527 30.64 -1.39 28.58
C LYS A 527 29.15 -1.06 28.68
N ALA A 528 28.69 0.05 28.11
CA ALA A 528 27.28 0.39 28.09
C ALA A 528 26.45 -0.59 27.23
N LYS A 529 27.00 -1.05 26.10
CA LYS A 529 26.38 -2.06 25.25
C LYS A 529 26.26 -3.41 25.97
N GLU A 530 27.31 -3.87 26.62
CA GLU A 530 27.30 -5.11 27.43
C GLU A 530 26.25 -5.05 28.56
N LEU A 531 26.14 -3.91 29.25
CA LEU A 531 25.12 -3.72 30.29
C LEU A 531 23.70 -3.76 29.72
N PHE A 532 23.49 -3.24 28.52
CA PHE A 532 22.19 -3.24 27.85
C PHE A 532 21.78 -4.66 27.44
N GLU A 533 22.68 -5.41 26.82
CA GLU A 533 22.47 -6.83 26.45
C GLU A 533 22.23 -7.69 27.70
N ALA A 534 23.02 -7.50 28.76
CA ALA A 534 22.82 -8.20 30.02
C ALA A 534 21.48 -7.84 30.71
N ALA A 535 20.97 -6.64 30.51
CA ALA A 535 19.64 -6.26 31.00
C ALA A 535 18.53 -6.98 30.22
N GLN A 536 18.62 -7.08 28.89
CA GLN A 536 17.67 -7.82 28.06
C GLN A 536 17.60 -9.30 28.48
N ILE A 537 18.75 -9.91 28.76
CA ILE A 537 18.81 -11.28 29.28
C ILE A 537 18.09 -11.38 30.63
N SER A 538 18.33 -10.45 31.57
CA SER A 538 17.62 -10.43 32.86
C SER A 538 16.09 -10.28 32.70
N ILE A 539 15.61 -9.51 31.72
CA ILE A 539 14.17 -9.38 31.41
C ILE A 539 13.60 -10.72 30.95
N ASN A 540 14.28 -11.41 30.03
CA ASN A 540 13.85 -12.73 29.53
C ASN A 540 13.81 -13.79 30.64
N LEU A 541 14.64 -13.65 31.67
CA LEU A 541 14.65 -14.50 32.86
C LEU A 541 13.64 -14.06 33.94
N GLY A 542 12.83 -13.03 33.69
CA GLY A 542 11.87 -12.48 34.65
C GLY A 542 12.49 -11.69 35.82
N LYS A 543 13.79 -11.40 35.77
CA LYS A 543 14.54 -10.68 36.83
C LYS A 543 14.50 -9.17 36.59
N THR A 544 13.34 -8.56 36.81
CA THR A 544 13.07 -7.14 36.49
C THR A 544 13.92 -6.15 37.29
N ASP A 545 14.13 -6.36 38.59
CA ASP A 545 14.97 -5.48 39.41
C ASP A 545 16.44 -5.47 38.95
N GLU A 546 16.97 -6.65 38.63
CA GLU A 546 18.34 -6.82 38.13
C GLU A 546 18.50 -6.15 36.76
N ALA A 547 17.51 -6.32 35.87
CA ALA A 547 17.48 -5.64 34.59
C ALA A 547 17.48 -4.12 34.76
N LEU A 548 16.67 -3.59 35.69
CA LEU A 548 16.56 -2.16 35.92
C LEU A 548 17.85 -1.54 36.46
N ASP A 549 18.55 -2.22 37.38
CA ASP A 549 19.86 -1.74 37.87
C ASP A 549 20.89 -1.66 36.74
N LYS A 550 20.95 -2.69 35.88
CA LYS A 550 21.82 -2.69 34.69
C LYS A 550 21.45 -1.57 33.72
N LEU A 551 20.17 -1.34 33.45
CA LEU A 551 19.72 -0.26 32.56
C LEU A 551 20.03 1.12 33.13
N LYS A 552 19.86 1.34 34.44
CA LYS A 552 20.24 2.60 35.11
C LYS A 552 21.74 2.87 34.96
N LYS A 553 22.59 1.85 35.16
CA LYS A 553 24.05 1.95 34.94
C LYS A 553 24.37 2.24 33.47
N CYS A 554 23.74 1.53 32.54
CA CYS A 554 23.87 1.73 31.10
C CYS A 554 23.51 3.18 30.71
N LEU A 555 22.34 3.67 31.11
CA LEU A 555 21.86 5.02 30.78
C LEU A 555 22.79 6.12 31.29
N ARG A 556 23.35 5.96 32.50
CA ARG A 556 24.33 6.90 33.07
C ARG A 556 25.57 7.01 32.19
N ILE A 557 26.11 5.88 31.73
CA ILE A 557 27.27 5.87 30.83
C ILE A 557 26.89 6.50 29.50
N ARG A 558 25.78 6.05 28.88
CA ARG A 558 25.31 6.56 27.59
C ARG A 558 25.08 8.08 27.61
N ARG A 559 24.45 8.65 28.64
CA ARG A 559 24.27 10.11 28.77
C ARG A 559 25.56 10.91 28.92
N ARG A 560 26.62 10.30 29.46
CA ARG A 560 27.93 10.94 29.60
C ARG A 560 28.68 10.99 28.28
N VAL A 561 28.65 9.90 27.51
CA VAL A 561 29.51 9.73 26.33
C VAL A 561 28.79 9.92 24.99
N LEU A 562 27.49 9.67 24.90
CA LEU A 562 26.72 9.76 23.66
C LEU A 562 26.00 11.11 23.55
N TYR A 563 25.81 11.56 22.31
CA TYR A 563 25.05 12.77 22.03
C TYR A 563 23.62 12.62 22.56
N LYS A 564 23.00 13.72 23.02
CA LYS A 564 21.73 13.68 23.77
C LYS A 564 20.55 13.02 23.03
N TYR A 565 20.59 12.98 21.70
CA TYR A 565 19.57 12.33 20.86
C TYR A 565 20.07 11.04 20.22
N ASN A 566 21.15 10.47 20.74
CA ASN A 566 21.64 9.18 20.27
C ASN A 566 20.58 8.10 20.51
N GLU A 567 20.36 7.25 19.52
CA GLU A 567 19.36 6.19 19.48
C GLU A 567 19.53 5.20 20.64
N ASP A 568 20.75 4.91 21.04
CA ASP A 568 21.03 4.04 22.19
C ASP A 568 20.48 4.62 23.51
N ILE A 569 20.46 5.94 23.68
CA ILE A 569 19.84 6.57 24.86
C ILE A 569 18.33 6.35 24.83
N THR A 570 17.72 6.57 23.67
CA THR A 570 16.28 6.37 23.43
C THR A 570 15.88 4.91 23.68
N ASN A 571 16.65 3.96 23.16
CA ASN A 571 16.42 2.52 23.33
C ASN A 571 16.54 2.10 24.79
N THR A 572 17.52 2.63 25.54
CA THR A 572 17.60 2.39 26.99
C THR A 572 16.39 2.93 27.72
N LEU A 573 15.94 4.15 27.40
CA LEU A 573 14.77 4.76 28.03
C LEU A 573 13.49 3.99 27.72
N ASN A 574 13.27 3.58 26.47
CA ASN A 574 12.12 2.76 26.07
C ASN A 574 12.10 1.42 26.83
N LEU A 575 13.24 0.71 26.87
CA LEU A 575 13.34 -0.55 27.60
C LEU A 575 13.14 -0.38 29.11
N MET A 576 13.67 0.70 29.70
CA MET A 576 13.39 1.05 31.09
C MET A 576 11.90 1.32 31.32
N GLY A 577 11.24 2.05 30.40
CA GLY A 577 9.81 2.32 30.46
C GLY A 577 8.97 1.04 30.49
N GLU A 578 9.35 0.05 29.69
CA GLU A 578 8.73 -1.27 29.67
C GLU A 578 8.96 -2.06 30.97
N VAL A 579 10.18 -2.06 31.51
CA VAL A 579 10.47 -2.73 32.79
C VAL A 579 9.68 -2.09 33.94
N TYR A 580 9.63 -0.75 34.00
CA TYR A 580 8.83 -0.04 34.99
C TYR A 580 7.34 -0.34 34.87
N LYS A 581 6.83 -0.53 33.64
CA LYS A 581 5.44 -0.95 33.37
C LYS A 581 5.16 -2.33 33.97
N ILE A 582 6.06 -3.29 33.76
CA ILE A 582 5.96 -4.66 34.34
C ILE A 582 5.96 -4.60 35.87
N MET A 583 6.77 -3.71 36.46
CA MET A 583 6.85 -3.51 37.91
C MET A 583 5.69 -2.69 38.50
N GLY A 584 4.77 -2.17 37.68
CA GLY A 584 3.68 -1.29 38.12
C GLY A 584 4.14 0.12 38.55
N GLN A 585 5.37 0.51 38.23
CA GLN A 585 5.93 1.83 38.53
C GLN A 585 5.61 2.83 37.39
N TRP A 586 4.34 3.22 37.31
CA TRP A 586 3.82 3.97 36.16
C TRP A 586 4.47 5.35 35.96
N ILE A 587 4.75 6.09 37.05
CA ILE A 587 5.32 7.44 36.96
C ILE A 587 6.73 7.41 36.37
N ASP A 588 7.55 6.43 36.78
CA ASP A 588 8.90 6.22 36.24
C ASP A 588 8.85 5.79 34.77
N SER A 589 7.88 4.94 34.40
CA SER A 589 7.63 4.55 33.02
C SER A 589 7.28 5.77 32.15
N ILE A 590 6.30 6.58 32.56
CA ILE A 590 5.92 7.83 31.89
C ILE A 590 7.13 8.75 31.72
N THR A 591 7.94 8.91 32.77
CA THR A 591 9.13 9.77 32.74
C THR A 591 10.17 9.26 31.73
N CYS A 592 10.38 7.95 31.63
CA CYS A 592 11.29 7.38 30.65
C CYS A 592 10.80 7.62 29.22
N LEU A 593 9.51 7.35 28.96
CA LEU A 593 8.89 7.53 27.64
C LEU A 593 8.85 9.02 27.21
N GLU A 594 8.59 9.95 28.13
CA GLU A 594 8.66 11.40 27.85
C GLU A 594 10.08 11.85 27.44
N ASN A 595 11.12 11.29 28.08
CA ASN A 595 12.50 11.59 27.73
C ASN A 595 12.89 11.00 26.37
N ALA A 596 12.41 9.80 26.04
CA ALA A 596 12.63 9.17 24.73
C ALA A 596 11.95 9.96 23.59
N LEU A 597 10.73 10.47 23.85
CA LEU A 597 9.92 11.21 22.89
C LEU A 597 10.63 12.46 22.32
N ALA A 598 11.52 13.10 23.08
CA ALA A 598 12.28 14.27 22.62
C ALA A 598 13.26 13.92 21.48
N ALA A 599 13.90 12.75 21.53
CA ALA A 599 14.80 12.29 20.48
C ALA A 599 14.03 11.88 19.22
N VAL A 600 12.89 11.19 19.39
CA VAL A 600 11.97 10.82 18.29
C VAL A 600 11.48 12.07 17.57
N ARG A 601 11.07 13.11 18.31
CA ARG A 601 10.65 14.40 17.75
C ARG A 601 11.76 15.08 16.95
N GLU A 602 12.98 15.09 17.47
CA GLU A 602 14.12 15.70 16.77
C GLU A 602 14.43 14.95 15.47
N ARG A 603 14.39 13.62 15.48
CA ARG A 603 14.69 12.78 14.30
C ARG A 603 13.62 12.88 13.23
N PHE A 604 12.38 12.58 13.58
CA PHE A 604 11.33 12.34 12.62
C PHE A 604 10.39 13.54 12.44
N GLY A 605 10.37 14.46 13.41
CA GLY A 605 9.50 15.64 13.45
C GLY A 605 8.17 15.40 14.15
N SER A 606 7.51 16.48 14.56
CA SER A 606 6.29 16.43 15.40
C SER A 606 5.03 15.91 14.71
N TYR A 607 5.06 15.74 13.39
CA TYR A 607 3.94 15.23 12.60
C TYR A 607 4.24 13.87 11.97
N SER A 608 5.32 13.19 12.39
CA SER A 608 5.67 11.89 11.82
C SER A 608 4.85 10.76 12.44
N ILE A 609 4.82 9.63 11.74
CA ILE A 609 4.17 8.40 12.21
C ILE A 609 4.90 7.83 13.42
N GLU A 610 6.23 7.93 13.49
CA GLU A 610 7.04 7.45 14.62
C GLU A 610 6.75 8.27 15.88
N PHE A 611 6.63 9.59 15.73
CA PHE A 611 6.24 10.46 16.84
C PHE A 611 4.80 10.17 17.30
N LEU A 612 3.89 9.87 16.37
CA LEU A 612 2.53 9.44 16.68
C LEU A 612 2.52 8.12 17.48
N ASN A 613 3.27 7.11 17.04
CA ASN A 613 3.36 5.79 17.69
C ASN A 613 3.92 5.90 19.11
N GLN A 614 5.06 6.56 19.29
CA GLN A 614 5.67 6.74 20.61
C GLN A 614 4.78 7.56 21.56
N LEU A 615 4.09 8.59 21.03
CA LEU A 615 3.14 9.37 21.81
C LEU A 615 1.91 8.55 22.20
N ASN A 616 1.51 7.59 21.36
CA ASN A 616 0.41 6.69 21.63
C ASN A 616 0.74 5.74 22.79
N ASP A 617 1.94 5.13 22.76
CA ASP A 617 2.41 4.26 23.84
C ASP A 617 2.47 4.99 25.18
N LEU A 618 3.02 6.21 25.18
CA LEU A 618 3.02 7.09 26.36
C LEU A 618 1.61 7.37 26.86
N THR A 619 0.67 7.63 25.95
CA THR A 619 -0.73 7.92 26.31
C THR A 619 -1.42 6.70 26.91
N ASP A 620 -1.14 5.49 26.41
CA ASP A 620 -1.69 4.25 26.96
C ASP A 620 -1.22 4.00 28.39
N VAL A 621 0.07 4.20 28.66
CA VAL A 621 0.61 4.11 30.04
C VAL A 621 -0.03 5.16 30.96
N CYS A 622 -0.20 6.39 30.48
CA CYS A 622 -0.86 7.45 31.24
C CYS A 622 -2.33 7.11 31.57
N LEU A 623 -3.09 6.57 30.62
CA LEU A 623 -4.50 6.18 30.83
C LEU A 623 -4.61 5.02 31.84
N ILE A 624 -3.68 4.07 31.82
CA ILE A 624 -3.62 2.99 32.81
C ILE A 624 -3.36 3.55 34.20
N TYR A 625 -2.37 4.44 34.35
CA TYR A 625 -2.09 5.12 35.63
C TYR A 625 -3.32 5.86 36.16
N LEU A 626 -3.94 6.70 35.32
CA LEU A 626 -5.09 7.50 35.70
C LEU A 626 -6.32 6.67 36.07
N GLY A 627 -6.47 5.48 35.48
CA GLY A 627 -7.56 4.55 35.79
C GLY A 627 -7.37 3.74 37.08
N LYS A 628 -6.12 3.53 37.51
CA LYS A 628 -5.79 2.72 38.71
C LYS A 628 -5.59 3.57 39.97
N GLU A 629 -4.94 4.72 39.84
CA GLU A 629 -4.37 5.46 40.97
C GLU A 629 -5.25 6.66 41.39
N LEU A 630 -6.55 6.44 41.59
CA LEU A 630 -7.45 7.47 42.12
C LEU A 630 -6.96 7.89 43.53
N ASN A 631 -6.60 9.16 43.68
CA ASN A 631 -6.39 9.85 44.97
C ASN A 631 -5.09 9.58 45.77
N ILE A 632 -4.06 8.91 45.25
CA ILE A 632 -2.80 8.69 46.02
C ILE A 632 -1.93 9.96 46.11
N ASN A 633 -1.79 10.71 45.02
CA ASN A 633 -1.07 11.98 44.99
C ASN A 633 -1.77 12.96 44.05
N ILE A 634 -2.66 13.78 44.59
CA ILE A 634 -3.59 14.62 43.79
C ILE A 634 -2.86 15.60 42.86
N ASN A 635 -1.68 16.08 43.24
CA ASN A 635 -0.89 17.02 42.44
C ASN A 635 -0.24 16.33 41.24
N ILE A 636 0.38 15.17 41.45
CA ILE A 636 0.96 14.37 40.37
C ILE A 636 -0.14 13.88 39.44
N TYR A 637 -1.25 13.40 40.01
CA TYR A 637 -2.41 12.93 39.26
C TYR A 637 -2.96 14.02 38.33
N LYS A 638 -3.26 15.22 38.86
CA LYS A 638 -3.73 16.38 38.06
C LYS A 638 -2.73 16.78 36.97
N LYS A 639 -1.42 16.71 37.25
CA LYS A 639 -0.37 17.00 36.27
C LYS A 639 -0.36 15.98 35.13
N ILE A 640 -0.46 14.69 35.44
CA ILE A 640 -0.53 13.64 34.42
C ILE A 640 -1.83 13.76 33.63
N LEU A 641 -2.98 13.98 34.28
CA LEU A 641 -4.27 14.21 33.62
C LEU A 641 -4.17 15.31 32.54
N LYS A 642 -3.67 16.49 32.91
CA LYS A 642 -3.49 17.62 31.97
C LYS A 642 -2.53 17.28 30.83
N LYS A 643 -1.45 16.55 31.11
CA LYS A 643 -0.50 16.10 30.07
C LYS A 643 -1.14 15.10 29.11
N THR A 644 -1.86 14.10 29.62
CA THR A 644 -2.57 13.10 28.82
C THR A 644 -3.58 13.75 27.86
N GLN A 645 -4.32 14.76 28.33
CA GLN A 645 -5.24 15.50 27.45
C GLN A 645 -4.49 16.21 26.31
N ASN A 646 -3.35 16.83 26.61
CA ASN A 646 -2.50 17.45 25.58
C ASN A 646 -1.89 16.43 24.62
N TYR A 647 -1.55 15.24 25.09
CA TYR A 647 -1.05 14.14 24.27
C TYR A 647 -2.13 13.60 23.34
N LEU A 648 -3.34 13.35 23.84
CA LEU A 648 -4.48 12.93 23.03
C LEU A 648 -4.86 13.94 21.94
N ASN A 649 -4.85 15.24 22.27
CA ASN A 649 -5.09 16.30 21.29
C ASN A 649 -4.02 16.35 20.19
N GLN A 650 -2.75 16.07 20.54
CA GLN A 650 -1.67 15.97 19.57
C GLN A 650 -1.82 14.72 18.70
N LEU A 651 -2.11 13.56 19.30
CA LEU A 651 -2.37 12.31 18.57
C LEU A 651 -3.45 12.48 17.51
N GLU A 652 -4.58 13.08 17.88
CA GLU A 652 -5.68 13.33 16.93
C GLU A 652 -5.24 14.17 15.73
N LYS A 653 -4.52 15.27 15.99
CA LYS A 653 -4.02 16.16 14.94
C LYS A 653 -3.04 15.45 14.01
N ILE A 654 -2.11 14.66 14.57
CA ILE A 654 -1.10 13.96 13.79
C ILE A 654 -1.71 12.80 13.00
N ALA A 655 -2.65 12.06 13.60
CA ALA A 655 -3.35 10.96 12.92
C ALA A 655 -4.23 11.47 11.76
N SER A 656 -4.99 12.55 11.98
CA SER A 656 -5.75 13.20 10.91
C SER A 656 -4.84 13.71 9.79
N PHE A 657 -3.65 14.21 10.15
CA PHE A 657 -2.67 14.69 9.19
C PHE A 657 -2.05 13.57 8.33
N ASN A 658 -1.74 12.40 8.90
CA ASN A 658 -1.07 11.30 8.19
C ASN A 658 -2.00 10.27 7.55
N TYR A 659 -3.17 10.03 8.14
CA TYR A 659 -4.09 8.96 7.72
C TYR A 659 -5.47 9.46 7.30
N GLY A 660 -5.82 10.70 7.67
CA GLY A 660 -7.17 11.23 7.52
C GLY A 660 -8.11 10.82 8.66
N SER A 661 -9.21 11.56 8.81
CA SER A 661 -10.22 11.31 9.86
C SER A 661 -11.07 10.06 9.64
N TRP A 662 -11.01 9.48 8.44
CA TRP A 662 -11.72 8.24 8.05
C TRP A 662 -10.96 6.97 8.42
N ASN A 663 -9.70 7.07 8.86
CA ASN A 663 -8.89 5.90 9.19
C ASN A 663 -9.24 5.39 10.60
N LYS A 664 -9.21 4.06 10.78
CA LYS A 664 -9.48 3.38 12.06
C LYS A 664 -8.61 3.91 13.21
N ILE A 665 -7.36 4.27 12.96
CA ILE A 665 -6.45 4.86 13.96
C ILE A 665 -7.06 6.13 14.58
N TYR A 666 -7.72 6.96 13.77
CA TYR A 666 -8.38 8.17 14.24
C TYR A 666 -9.57 7.83 15.16
N GLU A 667 -10.35 6.79 14.82
CA GLU A 667 -11.45 6.30 15.66
C GLU A 667 -10.95 5.74 17.00
N ASP A 668 -9.85 4.98 16.99
CA ASP A 668 -9.23 4.44 18.22
C ASP A 668 -8.77 5.58 19.15
N ILE A 669 -8.19 6.65 18.60
CA ILE A 669 -7.83 7.85 19.38
C ILE A 669 -9.09 8.52 19.96
N LYS A 670 -10.18 8.60 19.20
CA LYS A 670 -11.47 9.13 19.70
C LYS A 670 -12.04 8.28 20.84
N GLN A 671 -11.87 6.96 20.80
CA GLN A 671 -12.25 6.09 21.93
C GLN A 671 -11.40 6.37 23.17
N LYS A 672 -10.09 6.61 23.03
CA LYS A 672 -9.21 7.00 24.14
C LYS A 672 -9.61 8.35 24.75
N GLN A 673 -9.99 9.32 23.92
CA GLN A 673 -10.53 10.61 24.40
C GLN A 673 -11.82 10.42 25.22
N LYS A 674 -12.74 9.55 24.78
CA LYS A 674 -13.94 9.23 25.56
C LYS A 674 -13.60 8.60 26.92
N LYS A 675 -12.63 7.67 26.96
CA LYS A 675 -12.14 7.08 28.22
C LYS A 675 -11.57 8.16 29.15
N MET A 676 -10.82 9.11 28.60
CA MET A 676 -10.27 10.23 29.35
C MET A 676 -11.37 11.11 29.96
N THR A 677 -12.41 11.46 29.19
CA THR A 677 -13.55 12.23 29.71
C THR A 677 -14.25 11.51 30.87
N VAL A 678 -14.40 10.17 30.81
CA VAL A 678 -14.97 9.40 31.92
C VAL A 678 -14.10 9.46 33.17
N ILE A 679 -12.77 9.47 33.02
CA ILE A 679 -11.83 9.64 34.14
C ILE A 679 -11.97 11.04 34.75
N GLU A 680 -12.09 12.08 33.93
CA GLU A 680 -12.26 13.47 34.39
C GLU A 680 -13.53 13.66 35.23
N HIS A 681 -14.64 13.01 34.86
CA HIS A 681 -15.91 13.10 35.59
C HIS A 681 -15.91 12.36 36.94
N LYS A 682 -14.91 11.53 37.22
CA LYS A 682 -14.76 10.81 38.51
C LYS A 682 -14.00 11.63 39.58
N ILE A 683 -13.49 12.80 39.20
CA ILE A 683 -12.74 13.75 40.04
C ILE A 683 -13.68 14.89 40.39
#